data_AF-A0A2E1W7M7-F1
#
_entry.id   AF-A0A2E1W7M7-F1
#
_cell.length_a   1.000
_cell.length_b   1.000
_cell.length_c   1.000
_cell.angle_alpha   90.00
_cell.angle_beta   90.00
_cell.angle_gamma   90.00
#
_symmetry.space_group_name_H-M   'P 1'
#
loop_
_entity.id
_entity.type
_entity.pdbx_description
1 polymer ?
#
loop_
_entity_poly.entity_id
_entity_poly.type
_entity_poly.pdbx_seq_one_letter_code
_entity_poly.pdbx_strand_id
1 'polypeptide(L)'
;MVIEGAKENNLKDISVRIPRGKLVVITGLSGSGKSSLAFDTLYAEGQRRYMDSFSAYARQFIGEIKRPDVESIEGLSPVIAIEQKTTSRSPRSTVGTITEIYDFLRLLFARVSNAYSYETGELMVSYTSNQISKLIVKEFKDKPINLLSPMIRGRKGHYKELFEKLGKQGFLKVRIDGEINEIEKGLQTNRYQNHDIEVVIDRFKIDENTYSNKRFKRSLDKALSMGKGAVIVTDKDQKKVRFYSQHLTCPTSGISYKLPEPNLFSFNSPYGACSDCNGLGETYSFDEAKIVPNKKISIENGAIFPLGKKKKNFIFKALEDLATKMGEKITKPFEEHSDEFIKVLMLGNKNKIAESDIDFEGIINYLNQLNEFNNSLENKWIKSYRTSSKCNACGGGRLKEEAYHFKINGKSISEVANLDISDLQIWLSQILKNITPEKRIIAQEILKETQKKVSFLMDVGLNYLHLNRTSKTLSGGESQRIRLATQIGSQLVGVLYILDEPSIGLHQRDNQRLITALKKLRDNGNSVIVVEHDKEIMEQADYIIDIGPKAGKFGGYIIDQGKLNELKNHESSTFQFLTGKKEIAIPKRRKINKNCISINGASGNNLKSVNLKIPIGNFTCVTGISGSGKSTLINNTLVPLLYNKIYKSKVAPLPFKSVAGLDCIDKVVEVTQSPIGRTPRSNPATYTGLFSDIRNLFAQLPQSKINGFKPGRFSFNISGGRCEECKGAGVETIEMNFLPDVFVSCKTCNGNRYNNETLQVLYKGKSISQVLDMPVSEALEFFDAHPRIKTKIKALNDVGLGYIQLGQSSTTLSGGEAQRIKLATELSKKATGKTLFILDEPTTGLHFEDINILINVLQKIVDKGNSVVVIEHNLDVIKIADYIVDLGPEGGSKGGYILVQGTPEKVIKCSKSSTAKYLKKELE
;
A
#
# COMPACT_ATOMS: atom_id res chain seq x y z
N MET A 1 -20.79 -28.60 7.95
CA MET A 1 -19.66 -28.54 8.88
C MET A 1 -20.25 -28.40 10.26
N VAL A 2 -19.74 -29.16 11.22
CA VAL A 2 -20.24 -29.15 12.60
C VAL A 2 -19.08 -28.73 13.50
N ILE A 3 -19.35 -27.79 14.39
CA ILE A 3 -18.42 -27.30 15.41
C ILE A 3 -19.05 -27.66 16.74
N GLU A 4 -18.30 -28.31 17.62
CA GLU A 4 -18.75 -28.67 18.96
C GLU A 4 -17.81 -28.09 20.00
N GLY A 5 -18.41 -27.45 21.00
CA GLY A 5 -17.75 -26.94 22.19
C GLY A 5 -16.65 -25.91 21.96
N ALA A 6 -16.89 -24.92 21.10
CA ALA A 6 -15.93 -23.83 20.88
C ALA A 6 -15.89 -22.86 22.07
N LYS A 7 -14.68 -22.66 22.63
CA LYS A 7 -14.40 -21.91 23.86
C LYS A 7 -13.36 -20.79 23.67
N GLU A 8 -12.84 -20.60 22.45
CA GLU A 8 -11.80 -19.60 22.20
C GLU A 8 -12.26 -18.17 22.58
N ASN A 9 -11.38 -17.44 23.27
CA ASN A 9 -11.62 -16.09 23.81
C ASN A 9 -12.86 -16.00 24.74
N ASN A 10 -13.96 -15.40 24.25
CA ASN A 10 -15.18 -15.19 25.02
C ASN A 10 -16.31 -16.14 24.64
N LEU A 11 -16.08 -17.07 23.71
CA LEU A 11 -17.07 -18.08 23.31
C LEU A 11 -17.44 -18.97 24.50
N LYS A 12 -18.73 -19.35 24.58
CA LYS A 12 -19.33 -19.99 25.74
C LYS A 12 -19.71 -21.44 25.45
N ASP A 13 -18.71 -22.25 25.10
CA ASP A 13 -18.90 -23.67 24.82
C ASP A 13 -19.94 -23.89 23.70
N ILE A 14 -19.81 -23.14 22.61
CA ILE A 14 -20.85 -23.10 21.58
C ILE A 14 -20.71 -24.26 20.59
N SER A 15 -21.86 -24.81 20.21
CA SER A 15 -21.96 -25.82 19.16
C SER A 15 -22.83 -25.30 18.03
N VAL A 16 -22.30 -25.29 16.80
CA VAL A 16 -22.95 -24.70 15.62
C VAL A 16 -22.83 -25.59 14.39
N ARG A 17 -23.90 -25.64 13.59
CA ARG A 17 -23.92 -26.35 12.31
C ARG A 17 -23.94 -25.34 11.18
N ILE A 18 -22.86 -25.33 10.40
CA ILE A 18 -22.69 -24.41 9.26
C ILE A 18 -22.94 -25.18 7.96
N PRO A 19 -23.90 -24.76 7.10
CA PRO A 19 -24.16 -25.42 5.83
C PRO A 19 -22.99 -25.23 4.85
N ARG A 20 -22.58 -26.31 4.17
CA ARG A 20 -21.51 -26.27 3.16
C ARG A 20 -22.06 -25.81 1.81
N GLY A 21 -21.19 -25.22 0.98
CA GLY A 21 -21.56 -24.73 -0.36
C GLY A 21 -22.53 -23.55 -0.33
N LYS A 22 -22.59 -22.83 0.80
CA LYS A 22 -23.48 -21.70 1.04
C LYS A 22 -22.69 -20.44 1.36
N LEU A 23 -23.32 -19.30 1.13
CA LEU A 23 -22.90 -17.99 1.61
C LEU A 23 -23.50 -17.79 3.01
N VAL A 24 -22.66 -17.93 4.03
CA VAL A 24 -23.05 -17.83 5.44
C VAL A 24 -22.54 -16.52 6.00
N VAL A 25 -23.39 -15.75 6.67
CA VAL A 25 -23.01 -14.51 7.34
C VAL A 25 -23.00 -14.72 8.84
N ILE A 26 -21.88 -14.40 9.49
CA ILE A 26 -21.76 -14.34 10.96
C ILE A 26 -21.88 -12.87 11.36
N THR A 27 -22.85 -12.56 12.21
CA THR A 27 -23.16 -11.19 12.61
C THR A 27 -23.39 -11.06 14.12
N GLY A 28 -23.70 -9.85 14.59
CA GLY A 28 -23.88 -9.50 16.00
C GLY A 28 -22.99 -8.34 16.46
N LEU A 29 -23.12 -7.94 17.73
CA LEU A 29 -22.45 -6.74 18.27
C LEU A 29 -20.92 -6.76 18.16
N SER A 30 -20.28 -5.58 18.11
CA SER A 30 -18.82 -5.48 18.17
C SER A 30 -18.30 -6.12 19.47
N GLY A 31 -17.35 -7.06 19.36
CA GLY A 31 -16.88 -7.84 20.52
C GLY A 31 -17.79 -9.00 20.97
N SER A 32 -18.82 -9.38 20.19
CA SER A 32 -19.71 -10.48 20.57
C SER A 32 -19.08 -11.88 20.47
N GLY A 33 -18.00 -12.06 19.70
CA GLY A 33 -17.33 -13.35 19.49
C GLY A 33 -17.29 -13.83 18.02
N LYS A 34 -17.75 -13.00 17.07
CA LYS A 34 -17.74 -13.31 15.62
C LYS A 34 -16.37 -13.71 15.09
N SER A 35 -15.37 -12.85 15.30
CA SER A 35 -14.01 -13.10 14.84
C SER A 35 -13.36 -14.27 15.59
N SER A 36 -13.75 -14.50 16.85
CA SER A 36 -13.29 -15.64 17.62
C SER A 36 -13.78 -16.97 17.04
N LEU A 37 -15.03 -17.02 16.56
CA LEU A 37 -15.55 -18.21 15.86
C LEU A 37 -14.94 -18.34 14.46
N ALA A 38 -14.94 -17.26 13.67
CA ALA A 38 -14.54 -17.30 12.26
C ALA A 38 -13.02 -17.43 12.06
N PHE A 39 -12.23 -16.63 12.76
CA PHE A 39 -10.78 -16.57 12.57
C PHE A 39 -10.02 -17.36 13.62
N ASP A 40 -10.28 -17.10 14.90
CA ASP A 40 -9.48 -17.71 15.98
C ASP A 40 -9.82 -19.21 16.19
N THR A 41 -10.99 -19.66 15.72
CA THR A 41 -11.40 -21.08 15.77
C THR A 41 -11.32 -21.74 14.39
N LEU A 42 -12.16 -21.32 13.43
CA LEU A 42 -12.27 -22.01 12.14
C LEU A 42 -11.03 -21.84 11.24
N TYR A 43 -10.56 -20.60 11.05
CA TYR A 43 -9.36 -20.37 10.25
C TYR A 43 -8.12 -20.94 10.93
N ALA A 44 -7.96 -20.75 12.25
CA ALA A 44 -6.86 -21.31 13.01
C ALA A 44 -6.80 -22.84 12.89
N GLU A 45 -7.92 -23.54 13.06
CA GLU A 45 -7.97 -24.99 12.91
C GLU A 45 -7.70 -25.43 11.46
N GLY A 46 -8.23 -24.70 10.48
CA GLY A 46 -7.99 -24.95 9.07
C GLY A 46 -6.53 -24.80 8.68
N GLN A 47 -5.89 -23.73 9.15
CA GLN A 47 -4.48 -23.46 8.96
C GLN A 47 -3.63 -24.53 9.66
N ARG A 48 -3.96 -24.89 10.89
CA ARG A 48 -3.27 -25.96 11.64
C ARG A 48 -3.34 -27.29 10.91
N ARG A 49 -4.53 -27.73 10.46
CA ARG A 49 -4.69 -28.98 9.69
C ARG A 49 -3.93 -28.96 8.37
N TYR A 50 -3.92 -27.81 7.69
CA TYR A 50 -3.10 -27.63 6.49
C TYR A 50 -1.61 -27.75 6.82
N MET A 51 -1.17 -27.22 7.95
CA MET A 51 0.22 -27.28 8.38
C MET A 51 0.66 -28.68 8.82
N ASP A 52 -0.23 -29.46 9.41
CA ASP A 52 0.02 -30.87 9.74
C ASP A 52 0.30 -31.72 8.49
N SER A 53 -0.17 -31.28 7.32
CA SER A 53 0.11 -31.96 6.04
C SER A 53 1.52 -31.72 5.50
N PHE A 54 2.28 -30.78 6.06
CA PHE A 54 3.66 -30.53 5.63
C PHE A 54 4.63 -31.62 6.11
N SER A 55 5.74 -31.75 5.39
CA SER A 55 6.81 -32.69 5.72
C SER A 55 7.33 -32.48 7.16
N ALA A 56 7.82 -33.55 7.78
CA ALA A 56 8.36 -33.50 9.15
C ALA A 56 9.46 -32.43 9.30
N TYR A 57 10.28 -32.24 8.26
CA TYR A 57 11.30 -31.19 8.17
C TYR A 57 10.68 -29.79 8.28
N ALA A 58 9.68 -29.48 7.45
CA ALA A 58 9.02 -28.17 7.48
C ALA A 58 8.34 -27.90 8.83
N ARG A 59 7.73 -28.92 9.44
CA ARG A 59 7.12 -28.81 10.79
C ARG A 59 8.14 -28.45 11.88
N GLN A 60 9.38 -28.93 11.78
CA GLN A 60 10.45 -28.62 12.74
C GLN A 60 10.80 -27.11 12.77
N PHE A 61 10.70 -26.41 11.64
CA PHE A 61 10.96 -24.95 11.56
C PHE A 61 9.76 -24.10 11.95
N ILE A 62 8.57 -24.68 11.89
CA ILE A 62 7.30 -23.99 12.14
C ILE A 62 6.97 -23.99 13.64
N GLY A 63 7.42 -25.01 14.38
CA GLY A 63 7.09 -25.18 15.80
C GLY A 63 5.67 -25.70 16.03
N GLU A 64 5.30 -25.88 17.31
CA GLU A 64 3.93 -26.25 17.69
C GLU A 64 3.02 -25.02 17.66
N ILE A 65 2.05 -25.01 16.74
CA ILE A 65 0.98 -24.02 16.74
C ILE A 65 -0.02 -24.39 17.83
N LYS A 66 -0.35 -23.41 18.68
CA LYS A 66 -1.38 -23.54 19.70
C LYS A 66 -2.69 -24.01 19.05
N ARG A 67 -3.25 -25.12 19.53
CA ARG A 67 -4.57 -25.58 19.10
C ARG A 67 -5.63 -24.59 19.59
N PRO A 68 -6.63 -24.25 18.75
CA PRO A 68 -7.79 -23.51 19.23
C PRO A 68 -8.56 -24.36 20.25
N ASP A 69 -9.18 -23.70 21.22
CA ASP A 69 -9.99 -24.28 22.29
C ASP A 69 -11.37 -24.65 21.73
N VAL A 70 -11.45 -25.86 21.18
CA VAL A 70 -12.64 -26.45 20.58
C VAL A 70 -12.58 -27.97 20.77
N GLU A 71 -13.73 -28.59 21.05
CA GLU A 71 -13.79 -30.04 21.29
C GLU A 71 -13.67 -30.82 19.98
N SER A 72 -14.47 -30.47 18.97
CA SER A 72 -14.42 -31.11 17.66
C SER A 72 -14.84 -30.16 16.53
N ILE A 73 -14.22 -30.33 15.36
CA ILE A 73 -14.69 -29.69 14.11
C ILE A 73 -14.72 -30.73 13.00
N GLU A 74 -15.92 -31.06 12.54
CA GLU A 74 -16.17 -32.05 11.49
C GLU A 74 -16.54 -31.41 10.14
N GLY A 75 -15.96 -31.94 9.07
CA GLY A 75 -16.23 -31.47 7.70
C GLY A 75 -15.61 -30.11 7.36
N LEU A 76 -14.50 -29.74 8.01
CA LEU A 76 -13.71 -28.55 7.70
C LEU A 76 -12.91 -28.74 6.41
N SER A 77 -13.18 -27.90 5.42
CA SER A 77 -12.40 -27.80 4.17
C SER A 77 -11.08 -27.03 4.41
N PRO A 78 -10.09 -27.10 3.49
CA PRO A 78 -8.97 -26.16 3.48
C PRO A 78 -9.48 -24.71 3.52
N VAL A 79 -8.88 -23.88 4.38
CA VAL A 79 -9.41 -22.55 4.70
C VAL A 79 -8.52 -21.44 4.13
N ILE A 80 -9.14 -20.43 3.52
CA ILE A 80 -8.48 -19.21 3.09
C ILE A 80 -9.18 -18.02 3.76
N ALA A 81 -8.46 -17.34 4.65
CA ALA A 81 -8.91 -16.09 5.28
C ALA A 81 -8.55 -14.86 4.44
N ILE A 82 -9.50 -13.95 4.24
CA ILE A 82 -9.33 -12.65 3.58
C ILE A 82 -9.62 -11.53 4.60
N GLU A 83 -8.62 -11.23 5.43
CA GLU A 83 -8.65 -10.16 6.45
C GLU A 83 -8.35 -8.76 5.87
N GLN A 84 -8.69 -7.73 6.63
CA GLN A 84 -8.38 -6.32 6.36
C GLN A 84 -6.90 -5.96 6.60
N LYS A 85 -6.13 -6.80 7.31
CA LYS A 85 -4.74 -6.51 7.64
C LYS A 85 -3.94 -6.28 6.35
N THR A 86 -3.36 -5.08 6.24
CA THR A 86 -2.67 -4.63 5.02
C THR A 86 -1.60 -5.64 4.61
N THR A 87 -1.66 -6.06 3.34
CA THR A 87 -0.60 -6.85 2.70
C THR A 87 0.73 -6.09 2.72
N SER A 88 1.81 -6.82 2.39
CA SER A 88 3.18 -6.31 2.30
C SER A 88 3.24 -4.85 1.85
N ARG A 89 3.64 -3.96 2.76
CA ARG A 89 3.84 -2.52 2.52
C ARG A 89 5.16 -2.24 1.79
N SER A 90 5.69 -3.23 1.09
CA SER A 90 6.90 -3.08 0.30
C SER A 90 6.68 -2.02 -0.77
N PRO A 91 7.56 -1.02 -0.90
CA PRO A 91 7.41 0.03 -1.92
C PRO A 91 7.48 -0.53 -3.35
N ARG A 92 8.04 -1.73 -3.51
CA ARG A 92 8.11 -2.45 -4.79
C ARG A 92 6.82 -3.19 -5.15
N SER A 93 5.91 -3.42 -4.21
CA SER A 93 4.65 -4.08 -4.51
C SER A 93 3.64 -3.10 -5.10
N THR A 94 3.00 -3.51 -6.20
CA THR A 94 1.93 -2.77 -6.89
C THR A 94 0.69 -3.65 -7.08
N VAL A 95 -0.44 -3.01 -7.42
CA VAL A 95 -1.69 -3.71 -7.80
C VAL A 95 -1.41 -4.78 -8.86
N GLY A 96 -0.60 -4.48 -9.87
CA GLY A 96 -0.28 -5.41 -10.95
C GLY A 96 0.55 -6.61 -10.50
N THR A 97 1.44 -6.44 -9.51
CA THR A 97 2.22 -7.56 -8.95
C THR A 97 1.39 -8.43 -8.02
N ILE A 98 0.48 -7.86 -7.21
CA ILE A 98 -0.37 -8.61 -6.28
C ILE A 98 -1.41 -9.45 -7.04
N THR A 99 -1.86 -8.97 -8.18
CA THR A 99 -2.86 -9.64 -9.03
C THR A 99 -2.24 -10.55 -10.08
N GLU A 100 -0.91 -10.56 -10.18
CA GLU A 100 -0.11 -11.22 -11.23
C GLU A 100 -0.41 -10.73 -12.65
N ILE A 101 -1.31 -9.76 -12.84
CA ILE A 101 -1.65 -9.20 -14.16
C ILE A 101 -0.41 -8.63 -14.82
N TYR A 102 0.47 -8.00 -14.03
CA TYR A 102 1.73 -7.46 -14.56
C TYR A 102 2.63 -8.58 -15.10
N ASP A 103 2.56 -9.80 -14.57
CA ASP A 103 3.38 -10.93 -15.03
C ASP A 103 2.93 -11.43 -16.39
N PHE A 104 1.61 -11.51 -16.61
CA PHE A 104 1.06 -11.78 -17.94
C PHE A 104 1.39 -10.66 -18.92
N LEU A 105 1.38 -9.40 -18.49
CA LEU A 105 1.83 -8.29 -19.35
C LEU A 105 3.30 -8.40 -19.70
N ARG A 106 4.19 -8.76 -18.75
CA ARG A 106 5.62 -8.99 -19.04
C ARG A 106 5.79 -10.09 -20.10
N LEU A 107 5.04 -11.18 -19.98
CA LEU A 107 5.05 -12.27 -20.96
C LEU A 107 4.51 -11.81 -22.33
N LEU A 108 3.40 -11.07 -22.34
CA LEU A 108 2.80 -10.54 -23.56
C LEU A 108 3.77 -9.61 -24.30
N PHE A 109 4.37 -8.65 -23.60
CA PHE A 109 5.34 -7.72 -24.18
C PHE A 109 6.59 -8.45 -24.70
N ALA A 110 7.11 -9.44 -23.96
CA ALA A 110 8.27 -10.22 -24.43
C ALA A 110 8.00 -11.00 -25.72
N ARG A 111 6.76 -11.47 -25.94
CA ARG A 111 6.43 -12.31 -27.10
C ARG A 111 5.88 -11.54 -28.30
N VAL A 112 5.16 -10.43 -28.06
CA VAL A 112 4.30 -9.81 -29.07
C VAL A 112 4.74 -8.41 -29.46
N SER A 113 5.48 -7.71 -28.60
CA SER A 113 5.86 -6.32 -28.85
C SER A 113 6.72 -6.15 -30.10
N ASN A 114 6.70 -4.93 -30.62
CA ASN A 114 7.64 -4.45 -31.62
C ASN A 114 8.66 -3.54 -30.93
N ALA A 115 9.94 -3.71 -31.23
CA ALA A 115 11.00 -2.87 -30.71
C ALA A 115 11.21 -1.65 -31.61
N TYR A 116 11.38 -0.48 -31.00
CA TYR A 116 11.67 0.78 -31.67
C TYR A 116 13.02 1.31 -31.18
N SER A 117 13.75 2.02 -32.02
CA SER A 117 14.98 2.70 -31.59
C SER A 117 14.65 3.87 -30.67
N TYR A 118 15.36 4.02 -29.55
CA TYR A 118 15.23 5.21 -28.69
C TYR A 118 15.83 6.47 -29.30
N GLU A 119 16.77 6.34 -30.25
CA GLU A 119 17.36 7.51 -30.94
C GLU A 119 16.52 7.98 -32.12
N THR A 120 16.07 7.05 -32.98
CA THR A 120 15.43 7.39 -34.26
C THR A 120 13.92 7.19 -34.25
N GLY A 121 13.38 6.44 -33.29
CA GLY A 121 11.97 6.05 -33.27
C GLY A 121 11.58 5.02 -34.34
N GLU A 122 12.53 4.55 -35.16
CA GLU A 122 12.28 3.59 -36.22
C GLU A 122 12.06 2.17 -35.68
N LEU A 123 11.31 1.36 -36.44
CA LEU A 123 11.10 -0.04 -36.14
C LEU A 123 12.43 -0.81 -36.27
N MET A 124 12.82 -1.51 -35.21
CA MET A 124 14.01 -2.36 -35.25
C MET A 124 13.72 -3.65 -36.01
N VAL A 125 14.73 -4.11 -36.74
CA VAL A 125 14.64 -5.33 -37.54
C VAL A 125 15.62 -6.37 -37.01
N SER A 126 15.21 -7.63 -37.07
CA SER A 126 16.04 -8.81 -36.79
C SER A 126 15.63 -9.92 -37.74
N TYR A 127 16.60 -10.71 -38.19
CA TYR A 127 16.35 -11.77 -39.16
C TYR A 127 16.92 -13.10 -38.66
N THR A 128 16.17 -14.19 -38.85
CA THR A 128 16.69 -15.55 -38.63
C THR A 128 17.72 -15.91 -39.72
N SER A 129 18.62 -16.87 -39.46
CA SER A 129 19.60 -17.34 -40.48
C SER A 129 18.90 -17.71 -41.81
N ASN A 130 17.75 -18.40 -41.72
CA ASN A 130 16.93 -18.71 -42.88
C ASN A 130 16.35 -17.47 -43.58
N GLN A 131 15.84 -16.47 -42.86
CA GLN A 131 15.35 -15.23 -43.49
C GLN A 131 16.50 -14.43 -44.14
N ILE A 132 17.65 -14.33 -43.47
CA ILE A 132 18.86 -13.70 -44.02
C ILE A 132 19.24 -14.39 -45.33
N SER A 133 19.29 -15.72 -45.36
CA SER A 133 19.61 -16.47 -46.58
C SER A 133 18.62 -16.18 -47.73
N LYS A 134 17.31 -16.09 -47.45
CA LYS A 134 16.29 -15.71 -48.46
C LYS A 134 16.48 -14.27 -48.96
N LEU A 135 16.75 -13.33 -48.06
CA LEU A 135 16.95 -11.92 -48.41
C LEU A 135 18.21 -11.73 -49.26
N ILE A 136 19.31 -12.42 -48.92
CA ILE A 136 20.55 -12.38 -49.71
C ILE A 136 20.29 -12.89 -51.13
N VAL A 137 19.62 -14.04 -51.28
CA VAL A 137 19.30 -14.61 -52.60
C VAL A 137 18.41 -13.66 -53.41
N LYS A 138 17.43 -13.02 -52.77
CA LYS A 138 16.53 -12.07 -53.42
C LYS A 138 17.23 -10.76 -53.84
N GLU A 139 18.06 -10.18 -52.99
CA GLU A 139 18.64 -8.85 -53.21
C GLU A 139 19.91 -8.83 -54.07
N PHE A 140 20.62 -9.95 -54.16
CA PHE A 140 21.89 -10.10 -54.89
C PHE A 140 21.79 -11.14 -56.01
N LYS A 141 20.60 -11.37 -56.57
CA LYS A 141 20.38 -12.32 -57.68
C LYS A 141 21.39 -12.07 -58.82
N ASP A 142 22.02 -13.14 -59.30
CA ASP A 142 23.02 -13.19 -60.38
C ASP A 142 24.31 -12.40 -60.13
N LYS A 143 24.55 -11.95 -58.88
CA LYS A 143 25.74 -11.17 -58.50
C LYS A 143 26.72 -11.96 -57.64
N PRO A 144 28.04 -11.77 -57.84
CA PRO A 144 29.06 -12.29 -56.95
C PRO A 144 29.13 -11.47 -55.64
N ILE A 145 28.96 -12.13 -54.50
CA ILE A 145 29.00 -11.49 -53.18
C ILE A 145 30.21 -11.92 -52.35
N ASN A 146 30.64 -11.02 -51.46
CA ASN A 146 31.50 -11.31 -50.32
C ASN A 146 30.64 -11.43 -49.06
N LEU A 147 30.82 -12.52 -48.32
CA LEU A 147 30.19 -12.75 -47.03
C LEU A 147 31.19 -12.40 -45.93
N LEU A 148 30.89 -11.35 -45.16
CA LEU A 148 31.80 -10.75 -44.19
C LEU A 148 31.27 -10.89 -42.76
N SER A 149 32.17 -11.14 -41.82
CA SER A 149 31.88 -11.17 -40.39
C SER A 149 32.50 -9.95 -39.70
N PRO A 150 31.70 -9.02 -39.13
CA PRO A 150 32.23 -7.86 -38.43
C PRO A 150 32.89 -8.27 -37.10
N MET A 151 34.18 -7.97 -36.95
CA MET A 151 34.94 -8.25 -35.73
C MET A 151 35.07 -7.01 -34.84
N ILE A 152 35.34 -5.87 -35.47
CA ILE A 152 35.47 -4.56 -34.81
C ILE A 152 34.71 -3.53 -35.62
N ARG A 153 34.04 -2.61 -34.93
CA ARG A 153 33.33 -1.49 -35.52
C ARG A 153 33.70 -0.19 -34.82
N GLY A 154 34.27 0.76 -35.54
CA GLY A 154 34.53 2.13 -35.10
C GLY A 154 35.37 2.27 -33.83
N ARG A 155 36.36 1.40 -33.59
CA ARG A 155 37.19 1.43 -32.36
C ARG A 155 38.67 1.63 -32.65
N LYS A 156 39.35 2.40 -31.79
CA LYS A 156 40.81 2.61 -31.86
C LYS A 156 41.60 1.39 -31.41
N GLY A 157 42.65 1.05 -32.14
CA GLY A 157 43.55 -0.05 -31.80
C GLY A 157 44.45 -0.46 -32.96
N HIS A 158 45.53 -1.17 -32.65
CA HIS A 158 46.46 -1.68 -33.67
C HIS A 158 46.11 -3.11 -34.13
N TYR A 159 45.32 -3.85 -33.34
CA TYR A 159 44.70 -5.14 -33.64
C TYR A 159 45.59 -6.25 -34.24
N LYS A 160 46.93 -6.17 -34.05
CA LYS A 160 47.89 -7.17 -34.55
C LYS A 160 47.57 -8.58 -34.04
N GLU A 161 47.29 -8.73 -32.75
CA GLU A 161 46.91 -10.01 -32.14
C GLU A 161 45.64 -10.61 -32.77
N LEU A 162 44.68 -9.76 -33.19
CA LEU A 162 43.46 -10.21 -33.85
C LEU A 162 43.78 -10.79 -35.23
N PHE A 163 44.61 -10.12 -36.04
CA PHE A 163 45.01 -10.62 -37.36
C PHE A 163 45.82 -11.91 -37.27
N GLU A 164 46.76 -12.01 -36.34
CA GLU A 164 47.51 -13.24 -36.09
C GLU A 164 46.59 -14.42 -35.70
N LYS A 165 45.59 -14.14 -34.86
CA LYS A 165 44.57 -15.14 -34.47
C LYS A 165 43.74 -15.60 -35.67
N LEU A 166 43.31 -14.66 -36.52
CA LEU A 166 42.53 -14.96 -37.72
C LEU A 166 43.35 -15.75 -38.75
N GLY A 167 44.62 -15.41 -38.94
CA GLY A 167 45.56 -16.17 -39.79
C GLY A 167 45.75 -17.60 -39.28
N LYS A 168 45.93 -17.79 -37.96
CA LYS A 168 46.00 -19.13 -37.33
C LYS A 168 44.72 -19.95 -37.52
N GLN A 169 43.56 -19.30 -37.65
CA GLN A 169 42.28 -19.94 -37.94
C GLN A 169 42.07 -20.25 -39.43
N GLY A 170 43.04 -19.90 -40.29
CA GLY A 170 43.04 -20.19 -41.72
C GLY A 170 42.30 -19.16 -42.59
N PHE A 171 42.01 -17.96 -42.07
CA PHE A 171 41.46 -16.88 -42.89
C PHE A 171 42.57 -16.18 -43.67
N LEU A 172 42.32 -15.92 -44.95
CA LEU A 172 43.31 -15.31 -45.85
C LEU A 172 43.06 -13.83 -46.10
N LYS A 173 41.82 -13.35 -45.96
CA LYS A 173 41.42 -11.99 -46.33
C LYS A 173 40.60 -11.33 -45.24
N VAL A 174 40.86 -10.05 -45.03
CA VAL A 174 40.16 -9.19 -44.08
C VAL A 174 39.88 -7.86 -44.77
N ARG A 175 38.72 -7.28 -44.51
CA ARG A 175 38.37 -5.93 -44.90
C ARG A 175 38.68 -4.99 -43.74
N ILE A 176 39.49 -3.97 -43.99
CA ILE A 176 39.88 -2.94 -43.02
C ILE A 176 39.49 -1.60 -43.63
N ASP A 177 38.66 -0.83 -42.94
CA ASP A 177 38.24 0.53 -43.33
C ASP A 177 37.74 0.65 -44.78
N GLY A 178 37.11 -0.41 -45.30
CA GLY A 178 36.62 -0.44 -46.68
C GLY A 178 37.49 -1.22 -47.68
N GLU A 179 38.74 -1.50 -47.36
CA GLU A 179 39.69 -2.14 -48.28
C GLU A 179 39.95 -3.61 -47.91
N ILE A 180 39.91 -4.52 -48.89
CA ILE A 180 40.15 -5.95 -48.66
C ILE A 180 41.65 -6.23 -48.78
N ASN A 181 42.27 -6.55 -47.66
CA ASN A 181 43.69 -6.87 -47.52
C ASN A 181 43.89 -8.37 -47.28
N GLU A 182 45.07 -8.89 -47.65
CA GLU A 182 45.49 -10.24 -47.31
C GLU A 182 46.10 -10.27 -45.90
N ILE A 183 45.83 -11.34 -45.14
CA ILE A 183 46.33 -11.48 -43.77
C ILE A 183 47.77 -11.98 -43.83
N GLU A 184 48.70 -11.04 -43.84
CA GLU A 184 50.14 -11.30 -43.80
C GLU A 184 50.72 -11.24 -42.38
N LYS A 185 51.88 -11.87 -42.18
CA LYS A 185 52.57 -11.89 -40.88
C LYS A 185 53.04 -10.48 -40.53
N GLY A 186 52.45 -9.89 -39.48
CA GLY A 186 52.78 -8.53 -39.03
C GLY A 186 51.78 -7.45 -39.44
N LEU A 187 50.67 -7.81 -40.09
CA LEU A 187 49.56 -6.88 -40.38
C LEU A 187 49.08 -6.20 -39.09
N GLN A 188 49.00 -4.87 -39.11
CA GLN A 188 48.54 -4.05 -37.99
C GLN A 188 47.91 -2.76 -38.49
N THR A 189 47.00 -2.20 -37.69
CA THR A 189 46.29 -0.94 -37.95
C THR A 189 46.86 0.20 -37.09
N ASN A 190 46.43 1.43 -37.34
CA ASN A 190 46.93 2.59 -36.61
C ASN A 190 46.28 2.70 -35.22
N ARG A 191 47.09 2.63 -34.16
CA ARG A 191 46.61 2.65 -32.77
C ARG A 191 45.70 3.85 -32.44
N TYR A 192 45.86 5.00 -33.09
CA TYR A 192 45.18 6.26 -32.72
C TYR A 192 43.93 6.59 -33.55
N GLN A 193 43.62 5.79 -34.59
CA GLN A 193 42.48 5.99 -35.47
C GLN A 193 41.40 4.95 -35.21
N ASN A 194 40.13 5.30 -35.48
CA ASN A 194 39.04 4.33 -35.41
C ASN A 194 39.10 3.42 -36.63
N HIS A 195 38.97 2.11 -36.40
CA HIS A 195 38.99 1.12 -37.48
C HIS A 195 37.72 0.26 -37.50
N ASP A 196 37.28 -0.09 -38.71
CA ASP A 196 36.28 -1.11 -39.00
C ASP A 196 36.98 -2.34 -39.57
N ILE A 197 36.81 -3.51 -38.94
CA ILE A 197 37.51 -4.74 -39.34
C ILE A 197 36.49 -5.87 -39.52
N GLU A 198 36.37 -6.36 -40.76
CA GLU A 198 35.50 -7.48 -41.12
C GLU A 198 36.26 -8.63 -41.76
N VAL A 199 36.07 -9.86 -41.28
CA VAL A 199 36.71 -11.05 -41.86
C VAL A 199 35.93 -11.52 -43.08
N VAL A 200 36.62 -11.80 -44.18
CA VAL A 200 36.01 -12.41 -45.35
C VAL A 200 35.85 -13.90 -45.09
N ILE A 201 34.60 -14.36 -44.91
CA ILE A 201 34.31 -15.76 -44.57
C ILE A 201 34.27 -16.62 -45.82
N ASP A 202 33.57 -16.17 -46.85
CA ASP A 202 33.42 -16.90 -48.12
C ASP A 202 32.96 -15.97 -49.25
N ARG A 203 33.01 -16.47 -50.48
CA ARG A 203 32.56 -15.77 -51.70
C ARG A 203 31.63 -16.65 -52.51
N PHE A 204 30.52 -16.10 -52.97
CA PHE A 204 29.50 -16.85 -53.71
C PHE A 204 29.03 -16.08 -54.93
N LYS A 205 28.74 -16.77 -56.03
CA LYS A 205 27.87 -16.25 -57.09
C LYS A 205 26.44 -16.67 -56.73
N ILE A 206 25.55 -15.71 -56.52
CA ILE A 206 24.19 -15.98 -56.10
C ILE A 206 23.36 -16.40 -57.32
N ASP A 207 22.85 -17.62 -57.30
CA ASP A 207 21.91 -18.20 -58.26
C ASP A 207 20.64 -18.73 -57.54
N GLU A 208 19.66 -19.22 -58.31
CA GLU A 208 18.41 -19.75 -57.74
C GLU A 208 18.64 -20.99 -56.85
N ASN A 209 19.70 -21.75 -57.10
CA ASN A 209 20.07 -22.94 -56.32
C ASN A 209 20.88 -22.63 -55.05
N THR A 210 21.35 -21.39 -54.89
CA THR A 210 22.19 -20.98 -53.75
C THR A 210 21.46 -21.13 -52.41
N TYR A 211 20.14 -20.94 -52.40
CA TYR A 211 19.32 -21.14 -51.21
C TYR A 211 19.39 -22.58 -50.66
N SER A 212 19.52 -23.58 -51.55
CA SER A 212 19.62 -25.00 -51.22
C SER A 212 21.06 -25.48 -51.00
N ASN A 213 22.05 -24.61 -51.25
CA ASN A 213 23.47 -24.95 -51.16
C ASN A 213 23.92 -25.10 -49.69
N LYS A 214 24.34 -26.31 -49.30
CA LYS A 214 24.84 -26.61 -47.94
C LYS A 214 26.08 -25.80 -47.57
N ARG A 215 26.95 -25.45 -48.53
CA ARG A 215 28.14 -24.62 -48.30
C ARG A 215 27.72 -23.20 -47.90
N PHE A 216 26.77 -22.61 -48.62
CA PHE A 216 26.28 -21.26 -48.33
C PHE A 216 25.71 -21.14 -46.92
N LYS A 217 24.84 -22.07 -46.50
CA LYS A 217 24.29 -22.10 -45.13
C LYS A 217 25.37 -22.23 -44.07
N ARG A 218 26.33 -23.15 -44.25
CA ARG A 218 27.44 -23.33 -43.31
C ARG A 218 28.33 -22.09 -43.20
N SER A 219 28.61 -21.42 -44.32
CA SER A 219 29.39 -20.17 -44.34
C SER A 219 28.62 -19.01 -43.71
N LEU A 220 27.31 -18.91 -43.92
CA LEU A 220 26.44 -17.94 -43.27
C LEU A 220 26.38 -18.13 -41.76
N ASP A 221 26.19 -19.36 -41.28
CA ASP A 221 26.18 -19.67 -39.85
C ASP A 221 27.55 -19.41 -39.22
N LYS A 222 28.65 -19.69 -39.93
CA LYS A 222 30.01 -19.35 -39.48
C LYS A 222 30.21 -17.83 -39.38
N ALA A 223 29.75 -17.07 -40.38
CA ALA A 223 29.83 -15.62 -40.38
C ALA A 223 29.03 -14.99 -39.24
N LEU A 224 27.80 -15.48 -39.02
CA LEU A 224 26.96 -15.05 -37.91
C LEU A 224 27.58 -15.42 -36.55
N SER A 225 28.12 -16.62 -36.38
CA SER A 225 28.77 -17.05 -35.14
C SER A 225 29.98 -16.16 -34.79
N MET A 226 30.86 -15.91 -35.77
CA MET A 226 32.03 -15.06 -35.58
C MET A 226 31.68 -13.59 -35.34
N GLY A 227 30.67 -13.08 -36.05
CA GLY A 227 30.17 -11.71 -35.95
C GLY A 227 29.21 -11.48 -34.78
N LYS A 228 29.13 -12.43 -33.83
CA LYS A 228 28.22 -12.42 -32.67
C LYS A 228 26.76 -12.14 -33.05
N GLY A 229 26.28 -12.75 -34.14
CA GLY A 229 24.94 -12.62 -34.68
C GLY A 229 24.80 -11.58 -35.80
N ALA A 230 25.85 -10.85 -36.17
CA ALA A 230 25.84 -9.90 -37.28
C ALA A 230 26.63 -10.43 -38.49
N VAL A 231 26.17 -10.10 -39.69
CA VAL A 231 26.84 -10.44 -40.96
C VAL A 231 26.70 -9.27 -41.93
N ILE A 232 27.73 -9.04 -42.73
CA ILE A 232 27.78 -8.01 -43.75
C ILE A 232 27.91 -8.68 -45.10
N VAL A 233 27.10 -8.26 -46.06
CA VAL A 233 27.12 -8.79 -47.43
C VAL A 233 27.40 -7.66 -48.39
N THR A 234 28.40 -7.85 -49.24
CA THR A 234 28.76 -6.85 -50.24
C THR A 234 28.84 -7.47 -51.62
N ASP A 235 28.51 -6.68 -52.64
CA ASP A 235 28.81 -7.05 -54.03
C ASP A 235 30.33 -7.04 -54.28
N LYS A 236 30.80 -7.67 -55.36
CA LYS A 236 32.23 -7.77 -55.72
C LYS A 236 32.90 -6.39 -55.83
N ASP A 237 32.17 -5.40 -56.35
CA ASP A 237 32.65 -4.02 -56.52
C ASP A 237 32.48 -3.16 -55.25
N GLN A 238 32.02 -3.76 -54.14
CA GLN A 238 31.72 -3.09 -52.86
C GLN A 238 30.69 -1.93 -52.91
N LYS A 239 30.07 -1.67 -54.08
CA LYS A 239 29.09 -0.59 -54.28
C LYS A 239 27.79 -0.75 -53.49
N LYS A 240 27.41 -1.98 -53.15
CA LYS A 240 26.20 -2.29 -52.38
C LYS A 240 26.60 -3.08 -51.14
N VAL A 241 26.43 -2.47 -49.96
CA VAL A 241 26.71 -3.06 -48.65
C VAL A 241 25.39 -3.24 -47.91
N ARG A 242 25.12 -4.45 -47.42
CA ARG A 242 23.94 -4.77 -46.62
C ARG A 242 24.34 -5.39 -45.30
N PHE A 243 23.73 -4.90 -44.23
CA PHE A 243 23.93 -5.38 -42.87
C PHE A 243 22.74 -6.24 -42.47
N TYR A 244 23.01 -7.45 -42.01
CA TYR A 244 22.01 -8.33 -41.42
C TYR A 244 22.42 -8.68 -39.99
N SER A 245 21.45 -8.75 -39.09
CA SER A 245 21.65 -9.06 -37.69
C SER A 245 20.57 -10.01 -37.19
N GLN A 246 20.98 -10.98 -36.38
CA GLN A 246 20.09 -11.81 -35.57
C GLN A 246 19.57 -11.05 -34.34
N HIS A 247 20.27 -9.99 -33.92
CA HIS A 247 19.81 -9.08 -32.88
C HIS A 247 18.94 -7.99 -33.47
N LEU A 248 18.00 -7.49 -32.67
CA LEU A 248 17.21 -6.31 -33.04
C LEU A 248 18.17 -5.15 -33.27
N THR A 249 18.17 -4.58 -34.46
CA THR A 249 19.08 -3.50 -34.83
C THR A 249 18.31 -2.37 -35.50
N CYS A 250 18.63 -1.13 -35.13
CA CYS A 250 18.11 0.05 -35.82
C CYS A 250 18.77 0.15 -37.20
N PRO A 251 18.00 0.24 -38.30
CA PRO A 251 18.57 0.38 -39.66
C PRO A 251 19.46 1.61 -39.83
N THR A 252 19.10 2.72 -39.18
CA THR A 252 19.78 4.01 -39.35
C THR A 252 20.91 4.25 -38.35
N SER A 253 20.67 4.11 -37.04
CA SER A 253 21.71 4.39 -36.02
C SER A 253 22.62 3.20 -35.71
N GLY A 254 22.26 1.98 -36.12
CA GLY A 254 23.04 0.77 -35.82
C GLY A 254 22.99 0.31 -34.36
N ILE A 255 22.20 0.97 -33.49
CA ILE A 255 21.95 0.49 -32.12
C ILE A 255 21.36 -0.90 -32.17
N SER A 256 21.82 -1.79 -31.29
CA SER A 256 21.29 -3.14 -31.18
C SER A 256 20.74 -3.46 -29.78
N TYR A 257 19.56 -4.07 -29.75
CA TYR A 257 18.95 -4.63 -28.54
C TYR A 257 19.03 -6.15 -28.55
N LYS A 258 19.05 -6.74 -27.36
CA LYS A 258 18.80 -8.17 -27.19
C LYS A 258 17.33 -8.47 -27.46
N LEU A 259 17.04 -9.72 -27.79
CA LEU A 259 15.66 -10.20 -27.84
C LEU A 259 15.01 -10.02 -26.46
N PRO A 260 13.76 -9.52 -26.39
CA PRO A 260 13.13 -9.20 -25.12
C PRO A 260 12.75 -10.48 -24.37
N GLU A 261 13.15 -10.54 -23.10
CA GLU A 261 12.72 -11.55 -22.13
C GLU A 261 11.80 -10.90 -21.08
N PRO A 262 10.94 -11.67 -20.39
CA PRO A 262 10.03 -11.11 -19.38
C PRO A 262 10.73 -10.32 -18.25
N ASN A 263 11.98 -10.67 -17.92
CA ASN A 263 12.80 -10.00 -16.90
C ASN A 263 13.15 -8.54 -17.27
N LEU A 264 13.20 -8.18 -18.56
CA LEU A 264 13.43 -6.82 -19.06
C LEU A 264 12.28 -5.89 -18.68
N PHE A 265 11.06 -6.44 -18.60
CA PHE A 265 9.86 -5.70 -18.22
C PHE A 265 9.59 -5.74 -16.71
N SER A 266 10.52 -6.28 -15.91
CA SER A 266 10.38 -6.44 -14.47
C SER A 266 11.19 -5.37 -13.73
N PHE A 267 10.51 -4.47 -13.03
CA PHE A 267 11.17 -3.50 -12.14
C PHE A 267 11.70 -4.13 -10.84
N ASN A 268 11.43 -5.40 -10.58
CA ASN A 268 12.02 -6.16 -9.48
C ASN A 268 13.33 -6.88 -9.89
N SER A 269 13.67 -6.84 -11.18
CA SER A 269 14.87 -7.45 -11.74
C SER A 269 15.90 -6.37 -12.08
N PRO A 270 17.19 -6.55 -11.81
CA PRO A 270 18.23 -5.59 -12.23
C PRO A 270 18.31 -5.43 -13.76
N TYR A 271 17.80 -6.41 -14.53
CA TYR A 271 17.74 -6.33 -15.98
C TYR A 271 16.77 -5.24 -16.46
N GLY A 272 15.58 -5.15 -15.83
CA GLY A 272 14.52 -4.23 -16.23
C GLY A 272 14.38 -2.99 -15.36
N ALA A 273 14.86 -3.02 -14.11
CA ALA A 273 14.71 -1.92 -13.16
C ALA A 273 15.50 -0.69 -13.58
N CYS A 274 14.87 0.48 -13.49
CA CYS A 274 15.54 1.77 -13.64
C CYS A 274 16.73 1.87 -12.67
N SER A 275 17.91 2.20 -13.20
CA SER A 275 19.16 2.28 -12.43
C SER A 275 19.12 3.36 -11.35
N ASP A 276 18.46 4.50 -11.63
CA ASP A 276 18.45 5.66 -10.72
C ASP A 276 17.58 5.46 -9.48
N CYS A 277 16.45 4.76 -9.65
CA CYS A 277 15.52 4.51 -8.55
C CYS A 277 15.46 3.04 -8.11
N ASN A 278 16.31 2.17 -8.67
CA ASN A 278 16.32 0.73 -8.41
C ASN A 278 14.92 0.08 -8.51
N GLY A 279 14.14 0.51 -9.51
CA GLY A 279 12.79 0.00 -9.76
C GLY A 279 11.69 0.50 -8.82
N LEU A 280 11.97 1.49 -7.97
CA LEU A 280 10.96 2.08 -7.07
C LEU A 280 10.00 3.04 -7.80
N GLY A 281 10.48 3.72 -8.84
CA GLY A 281 9.76 4.77 -9.58
C GLY A 281 9.76 6.14 -8.89
N GLU A 282 10.24 6.20 -7.64
CA GLU A 282 10.35 7.42 -6.87
C GLU A 282 11.79 7.58 -6.38
N THR A 283 12.25 8.82 -6.35
CA THR A 283 13.49 9.21 -5.69
C THR A 283 13.15 10.01 -4.44
N TYR A 284 13.97 9.85 -3.40
CA TYR A 284 13.81 10.59 -2.16
C TYR A 284 14.89 11.65 -2.11
N SER A 285 14.48 12.91 -2.21
CA SER A 285 15.37 14.06 -1.97
C SER A 285 15.07 14.66 -0.61
N PHE A 286 16.07 15.31 -0.02
CA PHE A 286 15.85 16.12 1.16
C PHE A 286 15.16 17.43 0.76
N ASP A 287 14.22 17.85 1.59
CA ASP A 287 13.41 19.05 1.36
C ASP A 287 13.89 20.16 2.29
N GLU A 288 14.40 21.25 1.71
CA GLU A 288 14.91 22.40 2.45
C GLU A 288 13.84 22.97 3.40
N ALA A 289 12.57 23.01 2.96
CA ALA A 289 11.48 23.54 3.78
C ALA A 289 11.19 22.66 5.01
N LYS A 290 11.56 21.38 4.96
CA LYS A 290 11.47 20.46 6.12
C LYS A 290 12.72 20.53 7.00
N ILE A 291 13.90 20.74 6.41
CA ILE A 291 15.17 20.88 7.15
C ILE A 291 15.23 22.22 7.89
N VAL A 292 14.85 23.31 7.24
CA VAL A 292 14.80 24.66 7.80
C VAL A 292 13.36 25.15 7.80
N PRO A 293 12.59 24.67 8.79
CA PRO A 293 11.17 24.88 8.81
C PRO A 293 10.83 26.35 9.12
N ASN A 294 11.64 27.07 9.92
CA ASN A 294 11.41 28.47 10.25
C ASN A 294 12.65 29.30 9.92
N LYS A 295 12.59 30.05 8.82
CA LYS A 295 13.71 30.86 8.35
C LYS A 295 13.99 32.09 9.22
N LYS A 296 13.09 32.44 10.16
CA LYS A 296 13.29 33.54 11.11
C LYS A 296 14.20 33.18 12.30
N ILE A 297 14.49 31.89 12.49
CA ILE A 297 15.38 31.42 13.56
C ILE A 297 16.80 31.42 13.00
N SER A 298 17.79 31.68 13.86
CA SER A 298 19.21 31.57 13.50
C SER A 298 19.72 30.13 13.54
N ILE A 299 20.81 29.84 12.83
CA ILE A 299 21.43 28.49 12.83
C ILE A 299 21.79 28.05 14.26
N GLU A 300 22.33 28.96 15.07
CA GLU A 300 22.67 28.70 16.47
C GLU A 300 21.47 28.28 17.32
N ASN A 301 20.32 28.93 17.12
CA ASN A 301 19.09 28.66 17.86
C ASN A 301 18.27 27.49 17.29
N GLY A 302 18.84 26.77 16.31
CA GLY A 302 18.24 25.55 15.74
C GLY A 302 17.35 25.79 14.54
N ALA A 303 17.69 26.75 13.67
CA ALA A 303 17.03 26.90 12.37
C ALA A 303 17.11 25.61 11.54
N ILE A 304 18.27 24.93 11.56
CA ILE A 304 18.45 23.61 10.97
C ILE A 304 17.92 22.57 11.96
N PHE A 305 16.66 22.21 11.77
CA PHE A 305 15.91 21.37 12.69
C PHE A 305 16.56 20.00 12.95
N PRO A 306 17.15 19.30 11.95
CA PRO A 306 17.84 18.03 12.18
C PRO A 306 19.05 18.11 13.13
N LEU A 307 19.72 19.25 13.21
CA LEU A 307 20.90 19.46 14.05
C LEU A 307 20.51 19.97 15.46
N GLY A 308 19.33 20.60 15.57
CA GLY A 308 18.83 21.20 16.80
C GLY A 308 19.61 22.46 17.18
N LYS A 309 19.54 22.86 18.45
CA LYS A 309 20.34 23.98 18.97
C LYS A 309 21.83 23.64 18.97
N LYS A 310 22.68 24.66 18.91
CA LYS A 310 24.14 24.54 18.97
C LYS A 310 24.61 23.62 20.09
N LYS A 311 25.47 22.67 19.73
CA LYS A 311 26.13 21.72 20.63
C LYS A 311 27.64 21.74 20.35
N LYS A 312 28.44 21.34 21.33
CA LYS A 312 29.89 21.13 21.13
C LYS A 312 30.11 19.83 20.36
N ASN A 313 29.98 19.87 19.04
CA ASN A 313 30.24 18.75 18.14
C ASN A 313 30.94 19.20 16.85
N PHE A 314 31.47 18.24 16.10
CA PHE A 314 32.24 18.50 14.88
C PHE A 314 31.43 19.29 13.82
N ILE A 315 30.15 18.95 13.64
CA ILE A 315 29.30 19.59 12.64
C ILE A 315 29.05 21.08 12.94
N PHE A 316 28.78 21.48 14.20
CA PHE A 316 28.61 22.89 14.54
C PHE A 316 29.93 23.68 14.41
N LYS A 317 31.08 23.06 14.69
CA LYS A 317 32.39 23.68 14.45
C LYS A 317 32.61 23.95 12.96
N ALA A 318 32.32 22.97 12.10
CA ALA A 318 32.41 23.13 10.65
C ALA A 318 31.46 24.21 10.11
N LEU A 319 30.25 24.33 10.67
CA LEU A 319 29.29 25.39 10.33
C LEU A 319 29.78 26.79 10.73
N GLU A 320 30.42 26.92 11.89
CA GLU A 320 31.03 28.17 12.34
C GLU A 320 32.21 28.58 11.45
N ASP A 321 33.07 27.63 11.11
CA ASP A 321 34.22 27.85 10.22
C ASP A 321 33.75 28.26 8.81
N LEU A 322 32.70 27.62 8.28
CA LEU A 322 32.05 27.97 7.02
C LEU A 322 31.50 29.40 7.04
N ALA A 323 30.70 29.73 8.07
CA ALA A 323 30.10 31.05 8.21
C ALA A 323 31.18 32.14 8.28
N THR A 324 32.20 31.93 9.12
CA THR A 324 33.29 32.91 9.31
C THR A 324 34.05 33.17 8.01
N LYS A 325 34.36 32.12 7.24
CA LYS A 325 35.08 32.24 5.96
C LYS A 325 34.25 32.90 4.85
N MET A 326 32.94 32.73 4.86
CA MET A 326 32.02 33.39 3.90
C MET A 326 31.54 34.77 4.37
N GLY A 327 32.08 35.31 5.48
CA GLY A 327 31.66 36.61 6.03
C GLY A 327 30.27 36.62 6.68
N GLU A 328 29.71 35.45 6.97
CA GLU A 328 28.40 35.25 7.57
C GLU A 328 28.51 34.95 9.08
N LYS A 329 27.40 35.08 9.80
CA LYS A 329 27.32 34.76 11.24
C LYS A 329 26.16 33.82 11.50
N ILE A 330 26.40 32.67 12.13
CA ILE A 330 25.38 31.68 12.50
C ILE A 330 24.29 32.21 13.47
N THR A 331 24.49 33.42 14.01
CA THR A 331 23.57 34.11 14.91
C THR A 331 22.50 34.91 14.18
N LYS A 332 22.68 35.21 12.88
CA LYS A 332 21.66 35.86 12.05
C LYS A 332 20.47 34.94 11.79
N PRO A 333 19.23 35.45 11.66
CA PRO A 333 18.10 34.71 11.12
C PRO A 333 18.45 34.05 9.78
N PHE A 334 17.96 32.83 9.56
CA PHE A 334 18.31 32.05 8.38
C PHE A 334 17.91 32.72 7.05
N GLU A 335 16.82 33.49 7.03
CA GLU A 335 16.36 34.26 5.86
C GLU A 335 17.25 35.45 5.49
N GLU A 336 18.12 35.90 6.40
CA GLU A 336 19.04 37.02 6.17
C GLU A 336 20.40 36.58 5.60
N HIS A 337 20.64 35.27 5.47
CA HIS A 337 21.85 34.76 4.84
C HIS A 337 21.80 34.86 3.32
N SER A 338 22.96 35.03 2.69
CA SER A 338 23.10 35.00 1.24
C SER A 338 22.68 33.64 0.64
N ASP A 339 22.08 33.67 -0.56
CA ASP A 339 21.68 32.46 -1.31
C ASP A 339 22.88 31.54 -1.60
N GLU A 340 24.06 32.12 -1.78
CA GLU A 340 25.32 31.40 -2.00
C GLU A 340 25.74 30.64 -0.73
N PHE A 341 25.70 31.28 0.44
CA PHE A 341 25.94 30.61 1.71
C PHE A 341 24.96 29.47 1.95
N ILE A 342 23.66 29.66 1.69
CA ILE A 342 22.63 28.62 1.86
C ILE A 342 22.89 27.42 0.94
N LYS A 343 23.30 27.65 -0.33
CA LYS A 343 23.64 26.59 -1.27
C LYS A 343 24.83 25.77 -0.79
N VAL A 344 25.93 26.42 -0.40
CA VAL A 344 27.13 25.73 0.11
C VAL A 344 26.84 25.00 1.42
N LEU A 345 26.05 25.62 2.30
CA LEU A 345 25.60 25.03 3.56
C LEU A 345 24.80 23.73 3.33
N MET A 346 23.92 23.70 2.33
CA MET A 346 23.05 22.55 2.07
C MET A 346 23.75 21.45 1.26
N LEU A 347 24.42 21.82 0.17
CA LEU A 347 24.96 20.90 -0.84
C LEU A 347 26.47 20.64 -0.71
N GLY A 348 27.18 21.47 0.07
CA GLY A 348 28.63 21.42 0.20
C GLY A 348 29.36 22.11 -0.96
N ASN A 349 30.70 22.12 -0.89
CA ASN A 349 31.56 22.80 -1.86
C ASN A 349 32.16 21.86 -2.93
N LYS A 350 31.74 20.59 -3.00
CA LYS A 350 32.35 19.60 -3.93
C LYS A 350 32.05 19.84 -5.41
N ASN A 351 31.21 20.81 -5.77
CA ASN A 351 30.91 21.19 -7.16
C ASN A 351 31.02 22.72 -7.39
N LYS A 352 32.21 23.17 -7.80
CA LYS A 352 32.47 24.37 -8.63
C LYS A 352 31.82 25.72 -8.21
N ILE A 353 31.77 26.06 -6.92
CA ILE A 353 31.53 27.46 -6.51
C ILE A 353 32.41 27.79 -5.29
N ALA A 354 33.47 28.58 -5.51
CA ALA A 354 34.47 29.10 -4.57
C ALA A 354 35.80 28.34 -4.50
N GLU A 355 36.86 29.02 -4.95
CA GLU A 355 38.28 28.76 -4.71
C GLU A 355 38.60 28.83 -3.20
N SER A 356 38.11 27.88 -2.42
CA SER A 356 38.34 27.83 -0.97
C SER A 356 38.66 26.41 -0.50
N ASP A 357 39.74 26.28 0.27
CA ASP A 357 40.24 25.05 0.92
C ASP A 357 39.30 24.55 2.05
N ILE A 358 37.99 24.56 1.83
CA ILE A 358 36.99 24.14 2.82
C ILE A 358 36.36 22.83 2.35
N ASP A 359 36.78 21.72 2.94
CA ASP A 359 36.10 20.42 2.81
C ASP A 359 34.84 20.39 3.69
N PHE A 360 33.81 21.15 3.31
CA PHE A 360 32.47 20.99 3.86
C PHE A 360 31.57 20.25 2.86
N GLU A 361 31.12 19.07 3.25
CA GLU A 361 30.35 18.19 2.38
C GLU A 361 28.86 18.57 2.26
N GLY A 362 28.39 19.53 3.06
CA GLY A 362 27.00 19.95 3.09
C GLY A 362 26.13 19.16 4.07
N ILE A 363 25.07 19.80 4.56
CA ILE A 363 24.11 19.18 5.50
C ILE A 363 23.40 17.99 4.85
N ILE A 364 23.08 18.05 3.55
CA ILE A 364 22.40 16.97 2.85
C ILE A 364 23.27 15.72 2.80
N ASN A 365 24.56 15.88 2.50
CA ASN A 365 25.49 14.75 2.47
C ASN A 365 25.71 14.15 3.86
N TYR A 366 25.85 15.01 4.88
CA TYR A 366 25.93 14.59 6.28
C TYR A 366 24.69 13.76 6.70
N LEU A 367 23.48 14.21 6.33
CA LEU A 367 22.24 13.46 6.61
C LEU A 367 22.16 12.14 5.81
N ASN A 368 22.71 12.08 4.60
CA ASN A 368 22.81 10.83 3.84
C ASN A 368 23.77 9.83 4.49
N GLN A 369 24.96 10.27 4.91
CA GLN A 369 25.93 9.42 5.61
C GLN A 369 25.34 8.86 6.92
N LEU A 370 24.66 9.70 7.72
CA LEU A 370 23.98 9.24 8.94
C LEU A 370 22.89 8.21 8.66
N ASN A 371 22.25 8.27 7.48
CA ASN A 371 21.25 7.30 7.06
C ASN A 371 21.86 5.99 6.53
N GLU A 372 23.09 6.01 6.02
CA GLU A 372 23.80 4.81 5.53
C GLU A 372 24.56 4.07 6.63
N PHE A 373 25.26 4.78 7.52
CA PHE A 373 26.10 4.17 8.56
C PHE A 373 25.32 3.41 9.64
N ASN A 374 24.10 3.84 9.96
CA ASN A 374 23.28 3.26 11.02
C ASN A 374 21.94 2.74 10.47
N ASN A 375 21.95 1.53 9.92
CA ASN A 375 20.74 0.80 9.51
C ASN A 375 19.84 0.38 10.71
N SER A 376 20.12 0.84 11.93
CA SER A 376 19.33 0.60 13.13
C SER A 376 18.05 1.46 13.16
N LEU A 377 17.06 1.00 13.92
CA LEU A 377 15.73 1.62 14.11
C LEU A 377 15.76 3.09 14.56
N GLU A 378 16.90 3.63 14.99
CA GLU A 378 17.07 4.95 15.62
C GLU A 378 16.94 6.13 14.64
N ASN A 379 17.19 5.96 13.34
CA ASN A 379 17.21 7.08 12.37
C ASN A 379 15.94 7.23 11.51
N LYS A 380 14.79 6.68 11.93
CA LYS A 380 13.49 6.91 11.26
C LYS A 380 13.13 8.40 11.12
N TRP A 381 13.62 9.26 12.02
CA TRP A 381 13.38 10.69 12.00
C TRP A 381 14.01 11.39 10.78
N ILE A 382 15.17 10.93 10.28
CA ILE A 382 15.83 11.48 9.09
C ILE A 382 14.93 11.35 7.85
N LYS A 383 14.20 10.24 7.72
CA LYS A 383 13.25 10.00 6.61
C LYS A 383 12.11 11.02 6.59
N SER A 384 11.80 11.67 7.72
CA SER A 384 10.71 12.65 7.79
C SER A 384 11.03 13.97 7.06
N TYR A 385 12.32 14.31 6.89
CA TYR A 385 12.76 15.48 6.13
C TYR A 385 12.94 15.22 4.64
N ARG A 386 12.69 13.98 4.19
CA ARG A 386 12.71 13.64 2.78
C ARG A 386 11.33 13.87 2.17
N THR A 387 11.31 14.25 0.90
CA THR A 387 10.12 14.29 0.07
C THR A 387 10.33 13.31 -1.07
N SER A 388 9.30 12.52 -1.37
CA SER A 388 9.31 11.63 -2.53
C SER A 388 8.90 12.42 -3.76
N SER A 389 9.70 12.36 -4.81
CA SER A 389 9.34 12.83 -6.14
C SER A 389 9.33 11.66 -7.12
N LYS A 390 8.61 11.80 -8.23
CA LYS A 390 8.75 10.86 -9.35
C LYS A 390 10.21 10.84 -9.79
N CYS A 391 10.74 9.66 -10.09
CA CYS A 391 12.08 9.54 -10.64
C CYS A 391 12.15 10.22 -12.00
N ASN A 392 13.12 11.13 -12.19
CA ASN A 392 13.28 11.88 -13.43
C ASN A 392 13.65 10.98 -14.62
N ALA A 393 14.50 9.97 -14.42
CA ALA A 393 14.94 9.09 -15.50
C ALA A 393 13.82 8.19 -16.07
N CYS A 394 12.95 7.65 -15.22
CA CYS A 394 11.87 6.75 -15.68
C CYS A 394 10.48 7.41 -15.67
N GLY A 395 10.36 8.67 -15.26
CA GLY A 395 9.07 9.36 -15.10
C GLY A 395 8.10 8.69 -14.11
N GLY A 396 8.60 7.80 -13.25
CA GLY A 396 7.79 6.96 -12.37
C GLY A 396 7.37 5.60 -12.92
N GLY A 397 7.79 5.24 -14.14
CA GLY A 397 7.47 3.94 -14.75
C GLY A 397 8.36 2.78 -14.33
N ARG A 398 9.37 3.03 -13.48
CA ARG A 398 10.21 2.03 -12.76
C ARG A 398 11.15 1.19 -13.63
N LEU A 399 11.06 1.30 -14.94
CA LEU A 399 11.85 0.50 -15.87
C LEU A 399 13.01 1.30 -16.47
N LYS A 400 13.97 0.59 -17.07
CA LYS A 400 14.99 1.21 -17.91
C LYS A 400 14.40 1.74 -19.20
N GLU A 401 15.10 2.69 -19.81
CA GLU A 401 14.70 3.35 -21.05
C GLU A 401 14.39 2.34 -22.15
N GLU A 402 15.21 1.31 -22.37
CA GLU A 402 15.02 0.35 -23.45
C GLU A 402 13.65 -0.35 -23.39
N ALA A 403 13.14 -0.60 -22.18
CA ALA A 403 11.84 -1.26 -21.98
C ALA A 403 10.65 -0.40 -22.46
N TYR A 404 10.77 0.92 -22.50
CA TYR A 404 9.72 1.82 -23.01
C TYR A 404 9.59 1.79 -24.53
N HIS A 405 10.64 1.33 -25.23
CA HIS A 405 10.65 1.29 -26.68
C HIS A 405 10.15 -0.05 -27.25
N PHE A 406 9.77 -1.00 -26.40
CA PHE A 406 8.97 -2.14 -26.79
C PHE A 406 7.48 -1.81 -26.67
N LYS A 407 6.79 -1.74 -27.81
CA LYS A 407 5.40 -1.24 -27.87
C LYS A 407 4.44 -2.26 -28.48
N ILE A 408 3.21 -2.27 -27.96
CA ILE A 408 2.04 -2.95 -28.52
C ILE A 408 0.98 -1.88 -28.75
N ASN A 409 0.43 -1.80 -29.98
CA ASN A 409 -0.54 -0.75 -30.35
C ASN A 409 -0.06 0.67 -29.97
N GLY A 410 1.23 0.96 -30.17
CA GLY A 410 1.84 2.26 -29.87
C GLY A 410 2.11 2.55 -28.39
N LYS A 411 1.78 1.66 -27.46
CA LYS A 411 2.01 1.85 -26.01
C LYS A 411 3.05 0.89 -25.45
N SER A 412 3.89 1.39 -24.56
CA SER A 412 4.84 0.64 -23.72
C SER A 412 4.15 -0.03 -22.53
N ILE A 413 4.83 -0.99 -21.90
CA ILE A 413 4.26 -1.67 -20.71
C ILE A 413 4.01 -0.70 -19.55
N SER A 414 4.87 0.32 -19.37
CA SER A 414 4.70 1.31 -18.32
C SER A 414 3.48 2.20 -18.56
N GLU A 415 3.21 2.59 -19.81
CA GLU A 415 2.02 3.38 -20.15
C GLU A 415 0.75 2.55 -19.95
N VAL A 416 0.77 1.28 -20.35
CA VAL A 416 -0.34 0.34 -20.13
C VAL A 416 -0.59 0.11 -18.64
N ALA A 417 0.45 -0.03 -17.83
CA ALA A 417 0.33 -0.21 -16.38
C ALA A 417 -0.22 1.02 -15.64
N ASN A 418 -0.20 2.19 -16.27
CA ASN A 418 -0.76 3.43 -15.73
C ASN A 418 -2.19 3.73 -16.22
N LEU A 419 -2.78 2.89 -17.08
CA LEU A 419 -4.18 3.00 -17.45
C LEU A 419 -5.07 2.58 -16.27
N ASP A 420 -6.20 3.28 -16.11
CA ASP A 420 -7.28 2.80 -15.25
C ASP A 420 -7.72 1.41 -15.73
N ILE A 421 -8.08 0.52 -14.81
CA ILE A 421 -8.44 -0.88 -15.10
C ILE A 421 -9.56 -0.97 -16.15
N SER A 422 -10.51 -0.03 -16.15
CA SER A 422 -11.54 0.03 -17.20
C SER A 422 -10.96 0.24 -18.60
N ASP A 423 -9.96 1.12 -18.70
CA ASP A 423 -9.34 1.49 -19.98
C ASP A 423 -8.33 0.42 -20.41
N LEU A 424 -7.69 -0.27 -19.44
CA LEU A 424 -6.87 -1.45 -19.68
C LEU A 424 -7.70 -2.58 -20.30
N GLN A 425 -8.90 -2.85 -19.80
CA GLN A 425 -9.79 -3.87 -20.38
C GLN A 425 -10.10 -3.57 -21.85
N ILE A 426 -10.43 -2.32 -22.16
CA ILE A 426 -10.70 -1.87 -23.54
C ILE A 426 -9.44 -2.05 -24.39
N TRP A 427 -8.28 -1.63 -23.90
CA TRP A 427 -7.02 -1.77 -24.63
C TRP A 427 -6.69 -3.24 -24.93
N LEU A 428 -6.82 -4.14 -23.95
CA LEU A 428 -6.60 -5.58 -24.13
C LEU A 428 -7.50 -6.19 -25.22
N SER A 429 -8.74 -5.72 -25.33
CA SER A 429 -9.71 -6.23 -26.34
C SER A 429 -9.32 -5.88 -27.79
N GLN A 430 -8.52 -4.83 -27.99
CA GLN A 430 -8.13 -4.32 -29.30
C GLN A 430 -6.84 -4.96 -29.84
N ILE A 431 -6.09 -5.67 -29.00
CA ILE A 431 -4.75 -6.20 -29.33
C ILE A 431 -4.81 -7.21 -30.48
N LEU A 432 -5.72 -8.20 -30.41
CA LEU A 432 -5.83 -9.27 -31.42
C LEU A 432 -6.17 -8.76 -32.83
N LYS A 433 -6.69 -7.54 -32.97
CA LYS A 433 -7.05 -6.94 -34.27
C LYS A 433 -5.83 -6.40 -35.02
N ASN A 434 -4.79 -6.00 -34.31
CA ASN A 434 -3.68 -5.18 -34.84
C ASN A 434 -2.35 -5.95 -34.94
N ILE A 435 -2.39 -7.27 -34.76
CA ILE A 435 -1.20 -8.13 -34.69
C ILE A 435 -1.21 -9.13 -35.84
N THR A 436 -0.02 -9.52 -36.29
CA THR A 436 0.18 -10.55 -37.32
C THR A 436 -0.42 -11.91 -36.93
N PRO A 437 -0.86 -12.74 -37.90
CA PRO A 437 -1.45 -14.05 -37.60
C PRO A 437 -0.58 -14.95 -36.72
N GLU A 438 0.75 -14.94 -36.91
CA GLU A 438 1.71 -15.73 -36.11
C GLU A 438 1.71 -15.32 -34.64
N LYS A 439 1.82 -14.01 -34.38
CA LYS A 439 1.82 -13.46 -33.01
C LYS A 439 0.45 -13.62 -32.34
N ARG A 440 -0.64 -13.65 -33.12
CA ARG A 440 -2.01 -13.83 -32.63
C ARG A 440 -2.20 -15.16 -31.90
N ILE A 441 -1.62 -16.24 -32.41
CA ILE A 441 -1.69 -17.58 -31.79
C ILE A 441 -1.09 -17.56 -30.38
N ILE A 442 0.08 -16.95 -30.21
CA ILE A 442 0.77 -16.86 -28.92
C ILE A 442 0.02 -15.92 -27.97
N ALA A 443 -0.48 -14.78 -28.49
CA ALA A 443 -1.14 -13.77 -27.68
C ALA A 443 -2.51 -14.22 -27.13
N GLN A 444 -3.22 -15.11 -27.84
CA GLN A 444 -4.61 -15.44 -27.55
C GLN A 444 -4.83 -15.97 -26.13
N GLU A 445 -4.06 -16.97 -25.69
CA GLU A 445 -4.22 -17.53 -24.34
C GLU A 445 -3.77 -16.56 -23.25
N ILE A 446 -2.68 -15.82 -23.48
CA ILE A 446 -2.19 -14.79 -22.53
C ILE A 446 -3.25 -13.70 -22.34
N LEU A 447 -3.83 -13.21 -23.43
CA LEU A 447 -4.85 -12.16 -23.40
C LEU A 447 -6.14 -12.65 -22.75
N LYS A 448 -6.57 -13.88 -23.02
CA LYS A 448 -7.74 -14.48 -22.39
C LYS A 448 -7.61 -14.49 -20.87
N GLU A 449 -6.46 -14.96 -20.36
CA GLU A 449 -6.22 -15.02 -18.92
C GLU A 449 -6.04 -13.61 -18.31
N THR A 450 -5.35 -12.71 -19.02
CA THR A 450 -5.18 -11.31 -18.58
C THR A 450 -6.52 -10.58 -18.49
N GLN A 451 -7.36 -10.67 -19.52
CA GLN A 451 -8.69 -10.04 -19.57
C GLN A 451 -9.62 -10.58 -18.47
N LYS A 452 -9.53 -11.89 -18.18
CA LYS A 452 -10.29 -12.53 -17.11
C LYS A 452 -9.87 -12.00 -15.73
N LYS A 453 -8.56 -11.90 -15.45
CA LYS A 453 -8.07 -11.30 -14.20
C LYS A 453 -8.43 -9.82 -14.07
N VAL A 454 -8.35 -9.04 -15.15
CA VAL A 454 -8.78 -7.64 -15.18
C VAL A 454 -10.30 -7.53 -14.93
N SER A 455 -11.12 -8.42 -15.50
CA SER A 455 -12.56 -8.42 -15.24
C SER A 455 -12.91 -8.72 -13.79
N PHE A 456 -12.16 -9.58 -13.10
CA PHE A 456 -12.38 -9.80 -11.67
C PHE A 456 -12.13 -8.55 -10.82
N LEU A 457 -11.13 -7.73 -11.18
CA LEU A 457 -10.93 -6.44 -10.51
C LEU A 457 -12.10 -5.47 -10.76
N MET A 458 -12.70 -5.52 -11.95
CA MET A 458 -13.89 -4.73 -12.25
C MET A 458 -15.13 -5.22 -11.49
N ASP A 459 -15.30 -6.54 -11.38
CA ASP A 459 -16.38 -7.19 -10.63
C ASP A 459 -16.38 -6.80 -9.15
N VAL A 460 -15.20 -6.53 -8.56
CA VAL A 460 -15.09 -6.03 -7.18
C VAL A 460 -15.04 -4.50 -7.09
N GLY A 461 -15.34 -3.77 -8.17
CA GLY A 461 -15.47 -2.31 -8.15
C GLY A 461 -14.15 -1.52 -8.14
N LEU A 462 -13.03 -2.12 -8.54
CA LEU A 462 -11.71 -1.46 -8.54
C LEU A 462 -11.35 -0.82 -9.89
N ASN A 463 -12.35 -0.46 -10.70
CA ASN A 463 -12.20 0.05 -12.07
C ASN A 463 -11.25 1.25 -12.22
N TYR A 464 -11.12 2.06 -11.17
CA TYR A 464 -10.38 3.32 -11.14
C TYR A 464 -8.92 3.16 -10.71
N LEU A 465 -8.49 1.96 -10.33
CA LEU A 465 -7.09 1.70 -10.02
C LEU A 465 -6.31 1.48 -11.32
N HIS A 466 -5.01 1.71 -11.25
CA HIS A 466 -4.07 1.33 -12.29
C HIS A 466 -3.05 0.33 -11.72
N LEU A 467 -2.46 -0.51 -12.58
CA LEU A 467 -1.58 -1.61 -12.16
C LEU A 467 -0.30 -1.13 -11.46
N ASN A 468 0.18 0.07 -11.80
CA ASN A 468 1.38 0.65 -11.21
C ASN A 468 1.15 1.31 -9.83
N ARG A 469 -0.11 1.34 -9.33
CA ARG A 469 -0.40 1.91 -8.00
C ARG A 469 0.29 1.05 -6.94
N THR A 470 1.06 1.69 -6.06
CA THR A 470 1.77 1.00 -4.98
C THR A 470 0.80 0.41 -3.95
N SER A 471 1.15 -0.76 -3.38
CA SER A 471 0.37 -1.39 -2.32
C SER A 471 0.26 -0.50 -1.07
N LYS A 472 1.24 0.39 -0.84
CA LYS A 472 1.31 1.28 0.32
C LYS A 472 0.20 2.33 0.35
N THR A 473 -0.31 2.74 -0.81
CA THR A 473 -1.35 3.77 -0.93
C THR A 473 -2.75 3.19 -1.05
N LEU A 474 -2.89 1.87 -0.96
CA LEU A 474 -4.20 1.22 -0.93
C LEU A 474 -4.81 1.33 0.48
N SER A 475 -6.10 1.59 0.52
CA SER A 475 -6.93 1.40 1.72
C SER A 475 -7.07 -0.08 2.06
N GLY A 476 -7.46 -0.39 3.30
CA GLY A 476 -7.73 -1.76 3.74
C GLY A 476 -8.75 -2.47 2.83
N GLY A 477 -9.87 -1.80 2.53
CA GLY A 477 -10.90 -2.31 1.62
C GLY A 477 -10.41 -2.50 0.17
N GLU A 478 -9.60 -1.59 -0.38
CA GLU A 478 -8.99 -1.79 -1.70
C GLU A 478 -8.07 -3.03 -1.72
N SER A 479 -7.19 -3.19 -0.71
CA SER A 479 -6.32 -4.36 -0.59
C SER A 479 -7.10 -5.67 -0.46
N GLN A 480 -8.16 -5.66 0.34
CA GLN A 480 -9.02 -6.82 0.54
C GLN A 480 -9.74 -7.24 -0.75
N ARG A 481 -10.32 -6.27 -1.48
CA ARG A 481 -10.99 -6.52 -2.75
C ARG A 481 -10.04 -6.99 -3.84
N ILE A 482 -8.80 -6.49 -3.88
CA ILE A 482 -7.76 -7.03 -4.76
C ILE A 482 -7.53 -8.51 -4.45
N ARG A 483 -7.40 -8.86 -3.17
CA ARG A 483 -7.19 -10.25 -2.75
C ARG A 483 -8.38 -11.13 -3.12
N LEU A 484 -9.60 -10.65 -2.91
CA LEU A 484 -10.83 -11.34 -3.33
C LEU A 484 -10.83 -11.60 -4.85
N ALA A 485 -10.51 -10.60 -5.67
CA ALA A 485 -10.41 -10.77 -7.12
C ALA A 485 -9.34 -11.80 -7.51
N THR A 486 -8.18 -11.79 -6.85
CA THR A 486 -7.13 -12.81 -7.07
C THR A 486 -7.63 -14.21 -6.70
N GLN A 487 -8.38 -14.36 -5.60
CA GLN A 487 -8.94 -15.65 -5.19
C GLN A 487 -10.02 -16.16 -6.16
N ILE A 488 -10.91 -15.29 -6.62
CA ILE A 488 -11.88 -15.64 -7.67
C ILE A 488 -11.15 -16.10 -8.95
N GLY A 489 -10.03 -15.46 -9.27
CA GLY A 489 -9.18 -15.83 -10.41
C GLY A 489 -8.49 -17.17 -10.29
N SER A 490 -8.20 -17.64 -9.07
CA SER A 490 -7.56 -18.95 -8.84
C SER A 490 -8.44 -20.16 -9.18
N GLN A 491 -9.76 -19.97 -9.25
CA GLN A 491 -10.76 -21.01 -9.54
C GLN A 491 -10.64 -22.28 -8.68
N LEU A 492 -10.20 -22.14 -7.43
CA LEU A 492 -10.18 -23.23 -6.47
C LEU A 492 -11.62 -23.71 -6.17
N VAL A 493 -11.77 -25.00 -5.88
CA VAL A 493 -13.04 -25.68 -5.57
C VAL A 493 -12.88 -26.45 -4.25
N GLY A 494 -13.95 -26.55 -3.46
CA GLY A 494 -13.94 -27.28 -2.20
C GLY A 494 -13.24 -26.54 -1.05
N VAL A 495 -12.95 -25.25 -1.22
CA VAL A 495 -12.30 -24.39 -0.23
C VAL A 495 -13.36 -23.71 0.66
N LEU A 496 -13.00 -23.46 1.92
CA LEU A 496 -13.74 -22.57 2.82
C LEU A 496 -13.08 -21.18 2.80
N TYR A 497 -13.78 -20.19 2.25
CA TYR A 497 -13.35 -18.79 2.31
C TYR A 497 -13.96 -18.12 3.53
N ILE A 498 -13.13 -17.45 4.33
CA ILE A 498 -13.56 -16.66 5.49
C ILE A 498 -13.18 -15.20 5.24
N LEU A 499 -14.16 -14.30 5.19
CA LEU A 499 -13.96 -12.89 4.88
C LEU A 499 -14.33 -12.01 6.06
N ASP A 500 -13.50 -11.00 6.31
CA ASP A 500 -13.68 -10.03 7.40
C ASP A 500 -14.22 -8.71 6.87
N GLU A 501 -15.54 -8.50 6.90
CA GLU A 501 -16.22 -7.26 6.53
C GLU A 501 -15.82 -6.71 5.13
N PRO A 502 -16.02 -7.50 4.05
CA PRO A 502 -15.61 -7.12 2.70
C PRO A 502 -16.28 -5.86 2.14
N SER A 503 -17.37 -5.37 2.76
CA SER A 503 -18.07 -4.14 2.37
C SER A 503 -17.35 -2.84 2.79
N ILE A 504 -16.26 -2.92 3.55
CA ILE A 504 -15.57 -1.73 4.10
C ILE A 504 -15.07 -0.77 3.01
N GLY A 505 -15.29 0.52 3.26
CA GLY A 505 -14.90 1.61 2.37
C GLY A 505 -15.51 1.48 0.97
N LEU A 506 -16.60 0.71 0.85
CA LEU A 506 -17.33 0.50 -0.39
C LEU A 506 -18.60 1.35 -0.37
N HIS A 507 -18.86 2.00 -1.49
CA HIS A 507 -20.11 2.73 -1.66
C HIS A 507 -21.26 1.75 -1.93
N GLN A 508 -22.48 2.05 -1.47
CA GLN A 508 -23.66 1.17 -1.63
C GLN A 508 -23.85 0.64 -3.06
N ARG A 509 -23.62 1.51 -4.05
CA ARG A 509 -23.61 1.15 -5.47
C ARG A 509 -22.74 -0.07 -5.82
N ASP A 510 -21.55 -0.16 -5.25
CA ASP A 510 -20.59 -1.21 -5.56
C ASP A 510 -20.78 -2.43 -4.65
N ASN A 511 -21.55 -2.32 -3.57
CA ASN A 511 -21.89 -3.43 -2.66
C ASN A 511 -22.61 -4.57 -3.39
N GLN A 512 -23.55 -4.26 -4.28
CA GLN A 512 -24.22 -5.27 -5.11
C GLN A 512 -23.24 -6.08 -5.99
N ARG A 513 -22.17 -5.43 -6.46
CA ARG A 513 -21.13 -6.10 -7.27
C ARG A 513 -20.33 -7.07 -6.41
N LEU A 514 -19.96 -6.65 -5.20
CA LEU A 514 -19.32 -7.51 -4.21
C LEU A 514 -20.18 -8.74 -3.87
N ILE A 515 -21.47 -8.55 -3.56
CA ILE A 515 -22.40 -9.66 -3.28
C ILE A 515 -22.43 -10.65 -4.45
N THR A 516 -22.48 -10.13 -5.68
CA THR A 516 -22.45 -10.96 -6.89
C THR A 516 -21.15 -11.76 -6.99
N ALA A 517 -20.01 -11.14 -6.68
CA ALA A 517 -18.70 -11.80 -6.66
C ALA A 517 -18.61 -12.90 -5.58
N LEU A 518 -19.17 -12.65 -4.38
CA LEU A 518 -19.24 -13.64 -3.30
C LEU A 518 -20.12 -14.85 -3.69
N LYS A 519 -21.26 -14.59 -4.33
CA LYS A 519 -22.13 -15.66 -4.86
C LYS A 519 -21.43 -16.47 -5.95
N LYS A 520 -20.73 -15.82 -6.89
CA LYS A 520 -19.90 -16.53 -7.89
C LYS A 520 -18.84 -17.43 -7.22
N LEU A 521 -18.17 -16.93 -6.17
CA LEU A 521 -17.16 -17.70 -5.43
C LEU A 521 -17.77 -18.95 -4.80
N ARG A 522 -18.97 -18.83 -4.19
CA ARG A 522 -19.77 -19.95 -3.67
C ARG A 522 -20.18 -20.91 -4.78
N ASP A 523 -20.75 -20.40 -5.87
CA ASP A 523 -21.32 -21.18 -6.97
C ASP A 523 -20.25 -21.97 -7.75
N ASN A 524 -18.99 -21.57 -7.67
CA ASN A 524 -17.84 -22.37 -8.13
C ASN A 524 -17.57 -23.64 -7.29
N GLY A 525 -18.41 -23.95 -6.30
CA GLY A 525 -18.28 -25.14 -5.44
C GLY A 525 -17.50 -24.90 -4.14
N ASN A 526 -17.49 -23.66 -3.65
CA ASN A 526 -16.84 -23.29 -2.39
C ASN A 526 -17.87 -22.97 -1.30
N SER A 527 -17.42 -22.99 -0.05
CA SER A 527 -18.18 -22.44 1.08
C SER A 527 -17.65 -21.06 1.41
N VAL A 528 -18.52 -20.08 1.64
CA VAL A 528 -18.13 -18.70 1.91
C VAL A 528 -18.74 -18.27 3.24
N ILE A 529 -17.90 -17.99 4.23
CA ILE A 529 -18.28 -17.40 5.51
C ILE A 529 -17.85 -15.93 5.48
N VAL A 530 -18.77 -15.04 5.81
CA VAL A 530 -18.51 -13.60 5.88
C VAL A 530 -18.86 -13.10 7.26
N VAL A 531 -17.93 -12.45 7.95
CA VAL A 531 -18.22 -11.67 9.15
C VAL A 531 -18.67 -10.30 8.69
N GLU A 532 -19.93 -9.93 8.92
CA GLU A 532 -20.50 -8.69 8.37
C GLU A 532 -21.59 -8.05 9.24
N HIS A 533 -21.78 -6.76 8.99
CA HIS A 533 -22.80 -5.89 9.55
C HIS A 533 -23.63 -5.19 8.46
N ASP A 534 -23.25 -5.29 7.19
CA ASP A 534 -24.01 -4.73 6.08
C ASP A 534 -25.36 -5.42 5.87
N LYS A 535 -26.41 -4.60 5.82
CA LYS A 535 -27.81 -5.05 5.67
C LYS A 535 -28.04 -5.83 4.37
N GLU A 536 -27.55 -5.33 3.24
CA GLU A 536 -27.78 -5.99 1.94
C GLU A 536 -27.07 -7.36 1.86
N ILE A 537 -25.85 -7.48 2.39
CA ILE A 537 -25.14 -8.77 2.45
C ILE A 537 -25.92 -9.79 3.29
N MET A 538 -26.42 -9.37 4.47
CA MET A 538 -27.24 -10.24 5.32
C MET A 538 -28.53 -10.67 4.63
N GLU A 539 -29.23 -9.74 3.97
CA GLU A 539 -30.45 -10.04 3.23
C GLU A 539 -30.24 -11.01 2.06
N GLN A 540 -29.03 -11.01 1.47
CA GLN A 540 -28.66 -11.85 0.34
C GLN A 540 -27.93 -13.14 0.74
N ALA A 541 -27.72 -13.37 2.04
CA ALA A 541 -27.08 -14.56 2.58
C ALA A 541 -27.99 -15.80 2.48
N ASP A 542 -27.38 -16.97 2.32
CA ASP A 542 -28.12 -18.23 2.37
C ASP A 542 -28.42 -18.67 3.80
N TYR A 543 -27.60 -18.22 4.76
CA TYR A 543 -27.69 -18.57 6.17
C TYR A 543 -27.04 -17.48 7.02
N ILE A 544 -27.65 -17.15 8.16
CA ILE A 544 -27.16 -16.16 9.11
C ILE A 544 -26.91 -16.86 10.45
N ILE A 545 -25.83 -16.49 11.13
CA ILE A 545 -25.50 -16.89 12.49
C ILE A 545 -25.30 -15.61 13.29
N ASP A 546 -26.17 -15.36 14.26
CA ASP A 546 -26.12 -14.17 15.10
C ASP A 546 -25.49 -14.50 16.47
N ILE A 547 -24.43 -13.77 16.83
CA ILE A 547 -23.65 -14.00 18.05
C ILE A 547 -23.81 -12.82 19.01
N GLY A 548 -24.06 -13.12 20.28
CA GLY A 548 -24.16 -12.14 21.37
C GLY A 548 -24.65 -12.79 22.66
N PRO A 549 -25.66 -12.23 23.37
CA PRO A 549 -26.46 -11.03 23.08
C PRO A 549 -25.75 -9.71 23.37
N LYS A 550 -24.61 -9.75 24.08
CA LYS A 550 -23.78 -8.57 24.39
C LYS A 550 -22.34 -8.79 23.90
N ALA A 551 -21.47 -7.83 24.21
CA ALA A 551 -20.04 -7.90 23.89
C ALA A 551 -19.19 -8.43 25.06
N GLY A 552 -17.97 -8.89 24.75
CA GLY A 552 -16.98 -9.37 25.72
C GLY A 552 -17.48 -10.52 26.57
N LYS A 553 -17.30 -10.45 27.90
CA LYS A 553 -17.63 -11.54 28.83
C LYS A 553 -19.11 -11.95 28.83
N PHE A 554 -20.00 -11.06 28.37
CA PHE A 554 -21.45 -11.26 28.27
C PHE A 554 -21.92 -11.66 26.86
N GLY A 555 -21.00 -11.79 25.91
CA GLY A 555 -21.25 -12.34 24.59
C GLY A 555 -20.85 -13.81 24.51
N GLY A 556 -20.58 -14.27 23.28
CA GLY A 556 -20.06 -15.60 23.00
C GLY A 556 -21.12 -16.69 22.92
N TYR A 557 -22.40 -16.34 22.86
CA TYR A 557 -23.52 -17.27 22.63
C TYR A 557 -24.09 -17.10 21.23
N ILE A 558 -24.65 -18.18 20.68
CA ILE A 558 -25.45 -18.14 19.45
C ILE A 558 -26.87 -17.72 19.84
N ILE A 559 -27.30 -16.55 19.37
CA ILE A 559 -28.62 -15.99 19.68
C ILE A 559 -29.68 -16.58 18.76
N ASP A 560 -29.37 -16.62 17.47
CA ASP A 560 -30.25 -17.09 16.42
C ASP A 560 -29.43 -17.61 15.23
N GLN A 561 -29.99 -18.53 14.47
CA GLN A 561 -29.36 -19.07 13.28
C GLN A 561 -30.41 -19.61 12.30
N GLY A 562 -30.23 -19.36 11.01
CA GLY A 562 -31.22 -19.74 10.02
C GLY A 562 -31.14 -18.92 8.75
N LYS A 563 -32.10 -19.11 7.84
CA LYS A 563 -32.37 -18.10 6.80
C LYS A 563 -32.97 -16.85 7.43
N LEU A 564 -32.87 -15.71 6.75
CA LEU A 564 -33.43 -14.44 7.24
C LEU A 564 -34.90 -14.56 7.71
N ASN A 565 -35.74 -15.24 6.92
CA ASN A 565 -37.16 -15.41 7.22
C ASN A 565 -37.45 -16.44 8.34
N GLU A 566 -36.44 -17.23 8.72
CA GLU A 566 -36.52 -18.25 9.78
C GLU A 566 -36.05 -17.71 11.13
N LEU A 567 -35.35 -16.56 11.16
CA LEU A 567 -34.95 -15.87 12.38
C LEU A 567 -36.20 -15.42 13.15
N LYS A 568 -36.21 -15.67 14.46
CA LYS A 568 -37.38 -15.40 15.33
C LYS A 568 -37.01 -14.76 16.66
N ASN A 569 -35.73 -14.77 17.03
CA ASN A 569 -35.32 -14.33 18.35
C ASN A 569 -35.48 -12.81 18.49
N HIS A 570 -36.44 -12.38 19.30
CA HIS A 570 -36.72 -10.97 19.55
C HIS A 570 -35.66 -10.28 20.43
N GLU A 571 -34.78 -11.03 21.10
CA GLU A 571 -33.65 -10.45 21.84
C GLU A 571 -32.47 -10.09 20.93
N SER A 572 -32.44 -10.63 19.70
CA SER A 572 -31.41 -10.28 18.72
C SER A 572 -31.58 -8.83 18.26
N SER A 573 -30.58 -7.99 18.55
CA SER A 573 -30.52 -6.63 18.00
C SER A 573 -30.49 -6.66 16.47
N THR A 574 -29.77 -7.62 15.89
CA THR A 574 -29.65 -7.81 14.46
C THR A 574 -31.04 -8.05 13.84
N PHE A 575 -31.81 -8.98 14.40
CA PHE A 575 -33.18 -9.26 13.97
C PHE A 575 -34.07 -8.03 14.07
N GLN A 576 -33.99 -7.27 15.18
CA GLN A 576 -34.79 -6.06 15.37
C GLN A 576 -34.53 -4.99 14.30
N PHE A 577 -33.27 -4.77 13.91
CA PHE A 577 -32.93 -3.82 12.85
C PHE A 577 -33.30 -4.33 11.46
N LEU A 578 -33.05 -5.62 11.16
CA LEU A 578 -33.38 -6.21 9.86
C LEU A 578 -34.89 -6.24 9.60
N THR A 579 -35.70 -6.44 10.65
CA THR A 579 -37.17 -6.45 10.54
C THR A 579 -37.82 -5.08 10.71
N GLY A 580 -37.04 -4.01 10.94
CA GLY A 580 -37.55 -2.64 11.15
C GLY A 580 -38.23 -2.42 12.51
N LYS A 581 -38.18 -3.39 13.44
CA LYS A 581 -38.68 -3.19 14.81
C LYS A 581 -37.89 -2.13 15.58
N LYS A 582 -36.61 -1.97 15.22
CA LYS A 582 -35.73 -0.92 15.71
C LYS A 582 -35.10 -0.20 14.52
N GLU A 583 -35.09 1.12 14.57
CA GLU A 583 -34.53 1.97 13.52
C GLU A 583 -33.78 3.15 14.12
N ILE A 584 -32.84 3.71 13.35
CA ILE A 584 -32.14 4.93 13.73
C ILE A 584 -32.93 6.12 13.23
N ALA A 585 -33.54 6.86 14.17
CA ALA A 585 -34.49 7.93 13.87
C ALA A 585 -33.85 9.12 13.14
N ILE A 586 -34.54 9.60 12.10
CA ILE A 586 -34.13 10.77 11.32
C ILE A 586 -34.40 12.06 12.12
N PRO A 587 -33.46 13.02 12.18
CA PRO A 587 -33.69 14.29 12.87
C PRO A 587 -34.83 15.10 12.24
N LYS A 588 -35.78 15.56 13.05
CA LYS A 588 -36.96 16.34 12.58
C LYS A 588 -36.59 17.73 12.03
N ARG A 589 -35.51 18.35 12.50
CA ARG A 589 -35.05 19.68 12.07
C ARG A 589 -33.53 19.73 12.02
N ARG A 590 -32.97 20.27 10.93
CA ARG A 590 -31.53 20.53 10.76
C ARG A 590 -31.30 22.04 10.73
N LYS A 591 -30.51 22.58 11.67
CA LYS A 591 -30.15 24.00 11.69
C LYS A 591 -28.74 24.16 11.14
N ILE A 592 -28.59 24.76 9.97
CA ILE A 592 -27.28 25.04 9.37
C ILE A 592 -26.76 26.39 9.88
N ASN A 593 -25.54 26.40 10.42
CA ASN A 593 -24.88 27.64 10.83
C ASN A 593 -24.42 28.46 9.62
N LYS A 594 -24.37 29.79 9.78
CA LYS A 594 -23.88 30.71 8.74
C LYS A 594 -22.35 30.70 8.65
N ASN A 595 -21.66 30.47 9.75
CA ASN A 595 -20.20 30.41 9.78
C ASN A 595 -19.72 29.11 9.13
N CYS A 596 -18.81 29.21 8.16
CA CYS A 596 -18.28 28.05 7.46
C CYS A 596 -16.78 28.16 7.19
N ILE A 597 -16.10 27.01 7.15
CA ILE A 597 -14.78 26.88 6.52
C ILE A 597 -15.02 26.68 5.02
N SER A 598 -14.30 27.43 4.19
CA SER A 598 -14.36 27.29 2.74
C SER A 598 -12.98 27.13 2.12
N ILE A 599 -12.82 26.11 1.27
CA ILE A 599 -11.62 25.90 0.45
C ILE A 599 -12.02 26.12 -1.01
N ASN A 600 -11.32 27.01 -1.72
CA ASN A 600 -11.58 27.28 -3.12
C ASN A 600 -10.48 26.70 -4.01
N GLY A 601 -10.89 26.08 -5.12
CA GLY A 601 -9.99 25.59 -6.16
C GLY A 601 -9.06 24.47 -5.72
N ALA A 602 -9.50 23.54 -4.87
CA ALA A 602 -8.71 22.38 -4.46
C ALA A 602 -8.45 21.45 -5.67
N SER A 603 -7.18 21.20 -5.99
CA SER A 603 -6.73 20.51 -7.21
C SER A 603 -5.71 19.38 -6.95
N GLY A 604 -5.58 18.94 -5.71
CA GLY A 604 -4.73 17.80 -5.34
C GLY A 604 -5.17 16.47 -5.98
N ASN A 605 -4.20 15.64 -6.37
CA ASN A 605 -4.42 14.33 -6.98
C ASN A 605 -5.42 14.36 -8.15
N ASN A 606 -6.61 13.78 -7.99
CA ASN A 606 -7.66 13.74 -9.01
C ASN A 606 -8.70 14.87 -8.88
N LEU A 607 -8.60 15.74 -7.87
CA LEU A 607 -9.56 16.83 -7.66
C LEU A 607 -9.51 17.86 -8.79
N LYS A 608 -10.69 18.34 -9.22
CA LYS A 608 -10.86 19.18 -10.41
C LYS A 608 -11.13 20.64 -10.04
N SER A 609 -10.22 21.24 -9.25
CA SER A 609 -10.34 22.63 -8.75
C SER A 609 -11.67 22.89 -8.03
N VAL A 610 -12.03 22.02 -7.08
CA VAL A 610 -13.33 22.04 -6.41
C VAL A 610 -13.41 23.08 -5.28
N ASN A 611 -14.62 23.55 -4.99
CA ASN A 611 -14.91 24.51 -3.92
C ASN A 611 -15.70 23.84 -2.80
N LEU A 612 -15.06 23.62 -1.65
CA LEU A 612 -15.65 22.99 -0.48
C LEU A 612 -16.21 24.05 0.48
N LYS A 613 -17.38 23.78 1.07
CA LYS A 613 -17.92 24.52 2.22
C LYS A 613 -18.32 23.57 3.34
N ILE A 614 -17.86 23.84 4.56
CA ILE A 614 -18.19 23.09 5.78
C ILE A 614 -18.78 24.05 6.82
N PRO A 615 -20.06 23.92 7.19
CA PRO A 615 -20.65 24.73 8.25
C PRO A 615 -20.08 24.34 9.62
N ILE A 616 -19.81 25.35 10.47
CA ILE A 616 -19.25 25.18 11.81
C ILE A 616 -20.38 24.98 12.83
N GLY A 617 -20.18 24.08 13.79
CA GLY A 617 -21.17 23.71 14.81
C GLY A 617 -22.22 22.75 14.27
N ASN A 618 -21.92 22.05 13.18
CA ASN A 618 -22.80 21.09 12.53
C ASN A 618 -22.13 19.72 12.38
N PHE A 619 -22.96 18.70 12.19
CA PHE A 619 -22.53 17.38 11.72
C PHE A 619 -22.48 17.38 10.18
N THR A 620 -21.27 17.48 9.62
CA THR A 620 -21.03 17.37 8.18
C THR A 620 -20.57 15.96 7.79
N CYS A 621 -21.19 15.37 6.77
CA CYS A 621 -20.78 14.11 6.18
C CYS A 621 -20.21 14.33 4.77
N VAL A 622 -19.09 13.70 4.46
CA VAL A 622 -18.43 13.74 3.15
C VAL A 622 -18.60 12.38 2.50
N THR A 623 -19.38 12.34 1.42
CA THR A 623 -19.83 11.11 0.76
C THR A 623 -19.31 11.03 -0.67
N GLY A 624 -19.57 9.90 -1.34
CA GLY A 624 -19.19 9.66 -2.72
C GLY A 624 -18.49 8.33 -2.91
N ILE A 625 -18.35 7.87 -4.16
CA ILE A 625 -17.79 6.56 -4.49
C ILE A 625 -16.30 6.44 -4.08
N SER A 626 -15.81 5.22 -3.86
CA SER A 626 -14.39 4.96 -3.58
C SER A 626 -13.51 5.52 -4.71
N GLY A 627 -12.44 6.24 -4.36
CA GLY A 627 -11.58 6.92 -5.34
C GLY A 627 -12.09 8.27 -5.85
N SER A 628 -13.24 8.78 -5.38
CA SER A 628 -13.78 10.09 -5.82
C SER A 628 -12.97 11.31 -5.36
N GLY A 629 -12.09 11.16 -4.37
CA GLY A 629 -11.23 12.22 -3.83
C GLY A 629 -11.56 12.65 -2.39
N LYS A 630 -12.40 11.92 -1.64
CA LYS A 630 -12.81 12.27 -0.26
C LYS A 630 -11.61 12.51 0.68
N SER A 631 -10.73 11.51 0.81
CA SER A 631 -9.53 11.59 1.67
C SER A 631 -8.53 12.63 1.17
N THR A 632 -8.42 12.80 -0.15
CA THR A 632 -7.61 13.88 -0.75
C THR A 632 -8.08 15.25 -0.26
N LEU A 633 -9.39 15.49 -0.30
CA LEU A 633 -9.99 16.77 0.05
C LEU A 633 -9.94 17.07 1.56
N ILE A 634 -10.24 16.08 2.40
CA ILE A 634 -10.31 16.25 3.86
C ILE A 634 -8.94 16.01 4.50
N ASN A 635 -8.40 14.80 4.38
CA ASN A 635 -7.20 14.39 5.12
C ASN A 635 -5.91 14.99 4.54
N ASN A 636 -5.84 15.23 3.22
CA ASN A 636 -4.61 15.74 2.58
C ASN A 636 -4.65 17.23 2.22
N THR A 637 -5.81 17.89 2.31
CA THR A 637 -5.93 19.34 2.10
C THR A 637 -6.44 20.05 3.35
N LEU A 638 -7.66 19.77 3.83
CA LEU A 638 -8.25 20.47 4.98
C LEU A 638 -7.47 20.27 6.29
N VAL A 639 -7.11 19.02 6.63
CA VAL A 639 -6.38 18.70 7.87
C VAL A 639 -5.02 19.42 7.92
N PRO A 640 -4.14 19.34 6.90
CA PRO A 640 -2.89 20.08 6.89
C PRO A 640 -3.08 21.60 7.00
N LEU A 641 -4.10 22.17 6.33
CA LEU A 641 -4.39 23.61 6.45
C LEU A 641 -4.69 24.02 7.89
N LEU A 642 -5.51 23.25 8.59
CA LEU A 642 -5.85 23.52 9.97
C LEU A 642 -4.66 23.30 10.91
N TYR A 643 -3.86 22.24 10.70
CA TYR A 643 -2.66 22.00 11.50
C TYR A 643 -1.62 23.10 11.33
N ASN A 644 -1.45 23.63 10.12
CA ASN A 644 -0.53 24.73 9.86
C ASN A 644 -1.02 26.02 10.53
N LYS A 645 -2.33 26.28 10.50
CA LYS A 645 -2.93 27.47 11.13
C LYS A 645 -2.91 27.41 12.67
N ILE A 646 -3.33 26.29 13.26
CA ILE A 646 -3.58 26.16 14.71
C ILE A 646 -2.30 25.75 15.45
N TYR A 647 -1.59 24.73 14.95
CA TYR A 647 -0.44 24.15 15.64
C TYR A 647 0.90 24.62 15.07
N LYS A 648 0.89 25.52 14.07
CA LYS A 648 2.09 25.95 13.31
C LYS A 648 2.87 24.75 12.74
N SER A 649 2.12 23.69 12.41
CA SER A 649 2.65 22.51 11.73
C SER A 649 3.14 22.88 10.33
N LYS A 650 3.94 22.00 9.73
CA LYS A 650 4.54 22.19 8.39
C LYS A 650 4.22 21.04 7.46
N VAL A 651 3.08 20.41 7.69
CA VAL A 651 2.53 19.43 6.77
C VAL A 651 2.03 20.22 5.55
N ALA A 652 2.62 19.97 4.39
CA ALA A 652 2.21 20.65 3.17
C ALA A 652 0.80 20.18 2.76
N PRO A 653 -0.20 21.08 2.66
CA PRO A 653 -1.48 20.74 2.06
C PRO A 653 -1.30 20.47 0.56
N LEU A 654 -2.14 19.61 0.00
CA LEU A 654 -2.22 19.48 -1.46
C LEU A 654 -2.71 20.77 -2.12
N PRO A 655 -2.42 21.00 -3.42
CA PRO A 655 -2.73 22.25 -4.13
C PRO A 655 -4.18 22.74 -3.97
N PHE A 656 -4.33 24.04 -3.69
CA PHE A 656 -5.59 24.77 -3.59
C PHE A 656 -5.36 26.26 -3.95
N LYS A 657 -6.42 27.02 -4.23
CA LYS A 657 -6.30 28.46 -4.59
C LYS A 657 -6.38 29.39 -3.38
N SER A 658 -7.40 29.23 -2.54
CA SER A 658 -7.57 30.04 -1.33
C SER A 658 -8.39 29.32 -0.26
N VAL A 659 -8.28 29.76 0.98
CA VAL A 659 -9.03 29.22 2.13
C VAL A 659 -9.53 30.35 3.03
N ALA A 660 -10.72 30.21 3.59
CA ALA A 660 -11.31 31.16 4.53
C ALA A 660 -12.05 30.44 5.67
N GLY A 661 -12.27 31.13 6.79
CA GLY A 661 -13.04 30.62 7.94
C GLY A 661 -12.26 29.74 8.92
N LEU A 662 -10.93 29.60 8.75
CA LEU A 662 -10.10 28.79 9.66
C LEU A 662 -10.05 29.34 11.10
N ASP A 663 -10.25 30.64 11.30
CA ASP A 663 -10.23 31.30 12.61
C ASP A 663 -11.44 30.92 13.50
N CYS A 664 -12.44 30.22 12.94
CA CYS A 664 -13.58 29.72 13.69
C CYS A 664 -13.24 28.52 14.60
N ILE A 665 -12.09 27.89 14.39
CA ILE A 665 -11.67 26.66 15.08
C ILE A 665 -10.37 26.89 15.85
N ASP A 666 -10.32 26.45 17.11
CA ASP A 666 -9.15 26.58 17.98
C ASP A 666 -8.35 25.27 18.16
N LYS A 667 -8.97 24.14 17.80
CA LYS A 667 -8.40 22.82 17.97
C LYS A 667 -8.94 21.87 16.91
N VAL A 668 -8.07 21.01 16.39
CA VAL A 668 -8.46 19.88 15.52
C VAL A 668 -8.16 18.56 16.19
N VAL A 669 -9.12 17.66 16.10
CA VAL A 669 -9.04 16.28 16.57
C VAL A 669 -9.27 15.36 15.39
N GLU A 670 -8.22 14.69 14.94
CA GLU A 670 -8.29 13.68 13.88
C GLU A 670 -8.36 12.28 14.49
N VAL A 671 -9.42 11.55 14.16
CA VAL A 671 -9.71 10.21 14.71
C VAL A 671 -9.63 9.20 13.59
N THR A 672 -8.42 8.69 13.36
CA THR A 672 -8.12 7.69 12.31
C THR A 672 -8.30 6.26 12.81
N GLN A 673 -8.52 5.32 11.89
CA GLN A 673 -8.54 3.86 12.16
C GLN A 673 -7.14 3.25 12.41
N SER A 674 -6.08 4.08 12.39
CA SER A 674 -4.73 3.57 12.65
C SER A 674 -4.66 2.90 14.03
N PRO A 675 -3.96 1.75 14.17
CA PRO A 675 -3.87 1.07 15.45
C PRO A 675 -3.24 2.01 16.48
N ILE A 676 -3.80 2.00 17.70
CA ILE A 676 -3.34 2.82 18.83
C ILE A 676 -1.85 2.60 19.11
N GLY A 677 -1.43 1.34 19.04
CA GLY A 677 -0.04 0.95 19.16
C GLY A 677 0.19 -0.38 18.45
N ARG A 678 1.43 -0.61 18.04
CA ARG A 678 1.84 -1.83 17.33
C ARG A 678 2.55 -2.83 18.24
N THR A 679 2.64 -2.52 19.53
CA THR A 679 3.32 -3.36 20.51
C THR A 679 2.32 -3.82 21.55
N PRO A 680 2.52 -5.03 22.13
CA PRO A 680 1.68 -5.54 23.21
C PRO A 680 1.65 -4.65 24.47
N ARG A 681 2.58 -3.70 24.58
CA ARG A 681 2.67 -2.73 25.69
C ARG A 681 1.69 -1.57 25.57
N SER A 682 1.13 -1.34 24.39
CA SER A 682 0.09 -0.33 24.19
C SER A 682 -1.25 -0.94 24.55
N ASN A 683 -2.08 -0.22 25.31
CA ASN A 683 -3.40 -0.67 25.75
C ASN A 683 -4.33 0.52 26.06
N PRO A 684 -5.65 0.31 26.26
CA PRO A 684 -6.59 1.38 26.55
C PRO A 684 -6.18 2.27 27.75
N ALA A 685 -5.67 1.66 28.83
CA ALA A 685 -5.28 2.40 30.03
C ALA A 685 -4.06 3.32 29.80
N THR A 686 -3.06 2.85 29.04
CA THR A 686 -1.88 3.66 28.71
C THR A 686 -2.22 4.78 27.74
N TYR A 687 -3.04 4.51 26.73
CA TYR A 687 -3.38 5.49 25.69
C TYR A 687 -4.24 6.65 26.22
N THR A 688 -5.26 6.35 27.02
CA THR A 688 -6.13 7.35 27.66
C THR A 688 -5.43 8.13 28.78
N GLY A 689 -4.20 7.73 29.14
CA GLY A 689 -3.48 8.25 30.31
C GLY A 689 -4.13 7.87 31.65
N LEU A 690 -5.08 6.95 31.66
CA LEU A 690 -5.70 6.40 32.88
C LEU A 690 -4.67 5.67 33.75
N PHE A 691 -3.75 4.97 33.11
CA PHE A 691 -2.78 4.13 33.81
C PHE A 691 -1.82 4.93 34.70
N SER A 692 -1.50 6.17 34.35
CA SER A 692 -0.69 7.04 35.21
C SER A 692 -1.42 7.39 36.51
N ASP A 693 -2.73 7.63 36.46
CA ASP A 693 -3.54 7.91 37.64
C ASP A 693 -3.65 6.66 38.54
N ILE A 694 -3.84 5.48 37.93
CA ILE A 694 -3.88 4.19 38.65
C ILE A 694 -2.52 3.91 39.33
N ARG A 695 -1.40 4.09 38.64
CA ARG A 695 -0.06 3.88 39.23
C ARG A 695 0.22 4.81 40.40
N ASN A 696 -0.25 6.07 40.32
CA ASN A 696 -0.13 7.01 41.42
C ASN A 696 -0.95 6.58 42.63
N LEU A 697 -2.16 6.04 42.42
CA LEU A 697 -2.98 5.46 43.47
C LEU A 697 -2.27 4.28 44.15
N PHE A 698 -1.75 3.32 43.37
CA PHE A 698 -1.03 2.16 43.90
C PHE A 698 0.22 2.55 44.70
N ALA A 699 0.96 3.57 44.26
CA ALA A 699 2.12 4.07 44.99
C ALA A 699 1.76 4.75 46.34
N GLN A 700 0.52 5.20 46.51
CA GLN A 700 0.05 5.82 47.75
C GLN A 700 -0.44 4.82 48.80
N LEU A 701 -0.57 3.53 48.46
CA LEU A 701 -1.03 2.49 49.38
C LEU A 701 -0.04 2.27 50.53
N PRO A 702 -0.51 1.87 51.74
CA PRO A 702 0.36 1.62 52.89
C PRO A 702 1.48 0.61 52.61
N GLN A 703 1.16 -0.53 52.00
CA GLN A 703 2.13 -1.55 51.60
C GLN A 703 3.21 -0.99 50.65
N SER A 704 2.81 -0.17 49.68
CA SER A 704 3.73 0.47 48.74
C SER A 704 4.65 1.46 49.43
N LYS A 705 4.14 2.25 50.39
CA LYS A 705 4.93 3.22 51.15
C LYS A 705 5.98 2.54 52.03
N ILE A 706 5.61 1.44 52.71
CA ILE A 706 6.52 0.64 53.53
C ILE A 706 7.67 0.09 52.67
N ASN A 707 7.35 -0.44 51.49
CA ASN A 707 8.34 -1.01 50.57
C ASN A 707 9.09 0.03 49.72
N GLY A 708 8.85 1.33 49.92
CA GLY A 708 9.48 2.40 49.12
C GLY A 708 9.08 2.41 47.64
N PHE A 709 7.97 1.77 47.28
CA PHE A 709 7.52 1.64 45.89
C PHE A 709 6.97 2.96 45.34
N LYS A 710 7.62 3.46 44.30
CA LYS A 710 7.19 4.64 43.52
C LYS A 710 6.26 4.25 42.36
N PRO A 711 5.56 5.20 41.72
CA PRO A 711 4.71 4.91 40.54
C PRO A 711 5.45 4.22 39.38
N GLY A 712 6.79 4.31 39.34
CA GLY A 712 7.62 3.59 38.38
C GLY A 712 7.59 2.07 38.54
N ARG A 713 7.53 1.55 39.79
CA ARG A 713 7.45 0.11 40.08
C ARG A 713 6.21 -0.53 39.44
N PHE A 714 5.10 0.20 39.47
CA PHE A 714 3.82 -0.21 38.90
C PHE A 714 3.72 -0.01 37.38
N SER A 715 4.80 0.39 36.70
CA SER A 715 4.82 0.54 35.25
C SER A 715 5.45 -0.68 34.58
N PHE A 716 4.68 -1.44 33.80
CA PHE A 716 5.24 -2.55 33.01
C PHE A 716 6.23 -2.10 31.92
N ASN A 717 6.32 -0.80 31.63
CA ASN A 717 7.30 -0.24 30.67
C ASN A 717 8.68 0.02 31.29
N ILE A 718 8.80 0.06 32.61
CA ILE A 718 10.02 0.47 33.32
C ILE A 718 10.59 -0.75 34.06
N SER A 719 11.91 -0.90 34.09
CA SER A 719 12.57 -1.94 34.88
C SER A 719 12.33 -1.74 36.37
N GLY A 720 12.31 -2.85 37.12
CA GLY A 720 12.15 -2.85 38.57
C GLY A 720 10.94 -3.68 39.03
N GLY A 721 9.73 -3.38 38.55
CA GLY A 721 8.52 -4.13 38.93
C GLY A 721 7.94 -5.05 37.85
N ARG A 722 8.31 -4.83 36.59
CA ARG A 722 7.87 -5.66 35.46
C ARG A 722 8.51 -7.05 35.50
N CYS A 723 7.93 -8.00 34.76
CA CYS A 723 8.60 -9.25 34.43
C CYS A 723 9.74 -8.98 33.43
N GLU A 724 10.97 -9.38 33.76
CA GLU A 724 12.14 -9.11 32.92
C GLU A 724 12.24 -10.03 31.70
N GLU A 725 11.66 -11.22 31.73
CA GLU A 725 11.63 -12.16 30.59
C GLU A 725 10.91 -11.53 29.38
N CYS A 726 9.62 -11.24 29.53
CA CYS A 726 8.83 -10.56 28.50
C CYS A 726 9.07 -9.03 28.46
N LYS A 727 9.95 -8.50 29.32
CA LYS A 727 10.16 -7.06 29.54
C LYS A 727 8.83 -6.30 29.69
N GLY A 728 7.90 -6.84 30.47
CA GLY A 728 6.56 -6.30 30.74
C GLY A 728 5.54 -6.35 29.58
N ALA A 729 5.82 -7.05 28.48
CA ALA A 729 4.84 -7.24 27.40
C ALA A 729 3.71 -8.23 27.80
N GLY A 730 4.03 -9.20 28.66
CA GLY A 730 3.14 -10.32 29.02
C GLY A 730 3.11 -11.44 27.98
N VAL A 731 3.63 -11.18 26.78
CA VAL A 731 3.73 -12.14 25.67
C VAL A 731 5.13 -12.11 25.06
N GLU A 732 5.49 -13.22 24.42
CA GLU A 732 6.68 -13.40 23.61
C GLU A 732 6.26 -13.50 22.13
N THR A 733 7.02 -12.88 21.23
CA THR A 733 6.78 -12.94 19.79
C THR A 733 7.60 -14.07 19.20
N ILE A 734 6.96 -15.01 18.52
CA ILE A 734 7.62 -16.04 17.72
C ILE A 734 7.62 -15.55 16.27
N GLU A 735 8.81 -15.26 15.74
CA GLU A 735 8.99 -14.84 14.33
C GLU A 735 8.81 -16.04 13.40
N MET A 736 8.00 -15.86 12.36
CA MET A 736 7.67 -16.91 11.40
C MET A 736 8.12 -16.52 9.98
N ASN A 737 8.80 -17.41 9.26
CA ASN A 737 9.37 -17.09 7.94
C ASN A 737 8.31 -16.94 6.83
N PHE A 738 7.21 -17.71 6.89
CA PHE A 738 6.20 -17.79 5.83
C PHE A 738 4.79 -17.42 6.30
N LEU A 739 4.62 -17.22 7.60
CA LEU A 739 3.35 -16.93 8.25
C LEU A 739 3.49 -15.64 9.07
N PRO A 740 2.38 -14.98 9.43
CA PRO A 740 2.43 -13.88 10.39
C PRO A 740 3.02 -14.33 11.73
N ASP A 741 3.79 -13.45 12.37
CA ASP A 741 4.31 -13.68 13.72
C ASP A 741 3.18 -13.94 14.71
N VAL A 742 3.42 -14.83 15.68
CA VAL A 742 2.43 -15.24 16.68
C VAL A 742 2.88 -14.79 18.07
N PHE A 743 1.93 -14.31 18.88
CA PHE A 743 2.18 -13.94 20.27
C PHE A 743 1.80 -15.10 21.19
N VAL A 744 2.73 -15.53 22.04
CA VAL A 744 2.51 -16.57 23.05
C VAL A 744 2.64 -15.98 24.44
N SER A 745 1.79 -16.38 25.39
CA SER A 745 1.87 -15.93 26.77
C SER A 745 3.23 -16.24 27.38
N CYS A 746 3.83 -15.26 28.08
CA CYS A 746 5.11 -15.45 28.74
C CYS A 746 5.01 -16.49 29.85
N LYS A 747 5.87 -17.51 29.80
CA LYS A 747 5.87 -18.63 30.75
C LYS A 747 6.24 -18.22 32.17
N THR A 748 7.03 -17.16 32.32
CA THR A 748 7.53 -16.71 33.63
C THR A 748 6.49 -15.94 34.44
N CYS A 749 5.71 -15.07 33.79
CA CYS A 749 4.69 -14.27 34.47
C CYS A 749 3.26 -14.72 34.19
N ASN A 750 3.04 -15.75 33.36
CA ASN A 750 1.74 -16.20 32.89
C ASN A 750 0.87 -15.05 32.35
N GLY A 751 1.48 -14.11 31.63
CA GLY A 751 0.79 -12.94 31.08
C GLY A 751 0.60 -11.76 32.03
N ASN A 752 0.89 -11.89 33.34
CA ASN A 752 0.64 -10.84 34.33
C ASN A 752 1.52 -9.58 34.18
N ARG A 753 2.55 -9.60 33.33
CA ARG A 753 3.48 -8.47 33.05
C ARG A 753 4.38 -8.00 34.20
N TYR A 754 4.14 -8.45 35.43
CA TYR A 754 4.85 -8.04 36.64
C TYR A 754 5.55 -9.21 37.34
N ASN A 755 6.51 -8.88 38.20
CA ASN A 755 7.08 -9.84 39.14
C ASN A 755 6.16 -10.03 40.37
N ASN A 756 6.37 -11.14 41.10
CA ASN A 756 5.51 -11.51 42.22
C ASN A 756 5.47 -10.47 43.34
N GLU A 757 6.60 -9.84 43.67
CA GLU A 757 6.69 -8.77 44.68
C GLU A 757 5.77 -7.58 44.36
N THR A 758 5.66 -7.21 43.08
CA THR A 758 4.79 -6.10 42.66
C THR A 758 3.32 -6.49 42.73
N LEU A 759 3.00 -7.77 42.47
CA LEU A 759 1.64 -8.30 42.51
C LEU A 759 1.08 -8.46 43.94
N GLN A 760 1.94 -8.48 44.96
CA GLN A 760 1.53 -8.54 46.38
C GLN A 760 0.85 -7.24 46.87
N VAL A 761 1.03 -6.12 46.17
CA VAL A 761 0.37 -4.86 46.51
C VAL A 761 -1.06 -4.88 46.00
N LEU A 762 -2.03 -4.79 46.93
CA LEU A 762 -3.45 -4.89 46.61
C LEU A 762 -4.20 -3.59 46.90
N TYR A 763 -5.07 -3.18 45.97
CA TYR A 763 -6.08 -2.14 46.18
C TYR A 763 -7.47 -2.77 46.14
N LYS A 764 -8.26 -2.61 47.21
CA LYS A 764 -9.56 -3.29 47.37
C LYS A 764 -9.50 -4.80 47.04
N GLY A 765 -8.45 -5.47 47.48
CA GLY A 765 -8.24 -6.92 47.26
C GLY A 765 -7.75 -7.32 45.87
N LYS A 766 -7.51 -6.39 44.94
CA LYS A 766 -7.00 -6.69 43.59
C LYS A 766 -5.60 -6.12 43.36
N SER A 767 -4.74 -6.92 42.73
CA SER A 767 -3.40 -6.50 42.29
C SER A 767 -3.47 -5.59 41.06
N ILE A 768 -2.37 -4.94 40.70
CA ILE A 768 -2.36 -4.06 39.52
C ILE A 768 -2.62 -4.82 38.21
N SER A 769 -2.20 -6.10 38.10
CA SER A 769 -2.51 -6.93 36.93
C SER A 769 -4.01 -7.21 36.87
N GLN A 770 -4.60 -7.63 37.99
CA GLN A 770 -6.04 -7.89 38.06
C GLN A 770 -6.87 -6.63 37.77
N VAL A 771 -6.38 -5.45 38.15
CA VAL A 771 -7.00 -4.16 37.78
C VAL A 771 -6.94 -3.91 36.27
N LEU A 772 -5.82 -4.22 35.63
CA LEU A 772 -5.68 -4.12 34.18
C LEU A 772 -6.56 -5.13 33.44
N ASP A 773 -6.83 -6.30 34.02
CA ASP A 773 -7.69 -7.32 33.41
C ASP A 773 -9.19 -7.05 33.60
N MET A 774 -9.57 -6.02 34.37
CA MET A 774 -10.98 -5.65 34.55
C MET A 774 -11.58 -5.04 33.28
N PRO A 775 -12.82 -5.42 32.91
CA PRO A 775 -13.61 -4.71 31.92
C PRO A 775 -13.87 -3.26 32.35
N VAL A 776 -13.95 -2.34 31.38
CA VAL A 776 -14.24 -0.91 31.61
C VAL A 776 -15.51 -0.69 32.45
N SER A 777 -16.57 -1.45 32.20
CA SER A 777 -17.84 -1.38 32.95
C SER A 777 -17.65 -1.69 34.44
N GLU A 778 -16.90 -2.74 34.76
CA GLU A 778 -16.58 -3.13 36.15
C GLU A 778 -15.63 -2.11 36.80
N ALA A 779 -14.65 -1.62 36.03
CA ALA A 779 -13.72 -0.61 36.51
C ALA A 779 -14.42 0.72 36.86
N LEU A 780 -15.53 1.05 36.19
CA LEU A 780 -16.30 2.26 36.44
C LEU A 780 -16.88 2.27 37.86
N GLU A 781 -17.44 1.13 38.28
CA GLU A 781 -17.97 0.92 39.63
C GLU A 781 -16.82 0.81 40.66
N PHE A 782 -15.76 0.10 40.31
CA PHE A 782 -14.62 -0.13 41.20
C PHE A 782 -13.91 1.17 41.63
N PHE A 783 -13.78 2.14 40.72
CA PHE A 783 -13.14 3.44 40.92
C PHE A 783 -14.09 4.60 41.21
N ASP A 784 -15.32 4.32 41.67
CA ASP A 784 -16.33 5.35 41.93
C ASP A 784 -15.85 6.48 42.86
N ALA A 785 -15.04 6.13 43.86
CA ALA A 785 -14.44 7.06 44.82
C ALA A 785 -13.36 8.00 44.26
N HIS A 786 -12.93 7.83 42.99
CA HIS A 786 -11.86 8.63 42.38
C HIS A 786 -12.35 9.39 41.13
N PRO A 787 -12.81 10.64 41.27
CA PRO A 787 -13.46 11.39 40.18
C PRO A 787 -12.62 11.51 38.89
N ARG A 788 -11.30 11.71 39.02
CA ARG A 788 -10.38 11.82 37.86
C ARG A 788 -10.29 10.53 37.06
N ILE A 789 -10.20 9.39 37.77
CA ILE A 789 -10.16 8.05 37.17
C ILE A 789 -11.54 7.72 36.57
N LYS A 790 -12.61 7.93 37.35
CA LYS A 790 -14.00 7.70 36.95
C LYS A 790 -14.37 8.45 35.67
N THR A 791 -13.97 9.71 35.50
CA THR A 791 -14.28 10.51 34.31
C THR A 791 -13.72 9.87 33.03
N LYS A 792 -12.47 9.38 33.07
CA LYS A 792 -11.83 8.72 31.93
C LYS A 792 -12.46 7.36 31.62
N ILE A 793 -12.78 6.57 32.65
CA ILE A 793 -13.44 5.27 32.48
C ILE A 793 -14.87 5.46 31.95
N LYS A 794 -15.60 6.46 32.46
CA LYS A 794 -16.93 6.80 31.97
C LYS A 794 -16.91 7.16 30.48
N ALA A 795 -15.92 7.93 30.04
CA ALA A 795 -15.77 8.26 28.63
C ALA A 795 -15.57 7.00 27.75
N LEU A 796 -14.80 6.00 28.21
CA LEU A 796 -14.67 4.71 27.52
C LEU A 796 -16.00 3.94 27.49
N ASN A 797 -16.74 3.95 28.60
CA ASN A 797 -18.03 3.27 28.68
C ASN A 797 -19.09 3.94 27.78
N ASP A 798 -19.14 5.28 27.76
CA ASP A 798 -20.10 6.09 27.00
C ASP A 798 -19.93 5.93 25.48
N VAL A 799 -18.73 5.58 25.01
CA VAL A 799 -18.48 5.24 23.59
C VAL A 799 -18.75 3.77 23.26
N GLY A 800 -19.33 3.00 24.19
CA GLY A 800 -19.71 1.59 23.97
C GLY A 800 -18.60 0.58 24.25
N LEU A 801 -17.46 0.98 24.80
CA LEU A 801 -16.33 0.08 25.10
C LEU A 801 -16.38 -0.49 26.52
N GLY A 802 -17.57 -0.67 27.10
CA GLY A 802 -17.71 -1.20 28.46
C GLY A 802 -17.17 -2.62 28.64
N TYR A 803 -16.99 -3.37 27.54
CA TYR A 803 -16.61 -4.78 27.54
C TYR A 803 -15.10 -5.04 27.43
N ILE A 804 -14.32 -4.08 26.92
CA ILE A 804 -12.87 -4.26 26.76
C ILE A 804 -12.17 -4.21 28.12
N GLN A 805 -11.05 -4.90 28.25
CA GLN A 805 -10.23 -4.82 29.46
C GLN A 805 -9.33 -3.58 29.42
N LEU A 806 -9.07 -2.97 30.57
CA LEU A 806 -8.21 -1.78 30.67
C LEU A 806 -6.79 -2.01 30.11
N GLY A 807 -6.25 -3.21 30.33
CA GLY A 807 -4.92 -3.66 29.95
C GLY A 807 -4.86 -4.45 28.64
N GLN A 808 -5.97 -4.60 27.92
CA GLN A 808 -6.03 -5.38 26.68
C GLN A 808 -5.01 -4.86 25.66
N SER A 809 -4.26 -5.78 25.04
CA SER A 809 -3.23 -5.40 24.07
C SER A 809 -3.84 -4.64 22.88
N SER A 810 -3.24 -3.52 22.49
CA SER A 810 -3.65 -2.77 21.30
C SER A 810 -3.51 -3.57 19.99
N THR A 811 -2.71 -4.63 19.97
CA THR A 811 -2.59 -5.51 18.79
C THR A 811 -3.81 -6.41 18.60
N THR A 812 -4.62 -6.59 19.65
CA THR A 812 -5.85 -7.41 19.65
C THR A 812 -7.12 -6.57 19.48
N LEU A 813 -7.00 -5.25 19.47
CA LEU A 813 -8.14 -4.35 19.30
C LEU A 813 -8.50 -4.22 17.82
N SER A 814 -9.80 -4.15 17.53
CA SER A 814 -10.28 -3.84 16.18
C SER A 814 -10.01 -2.36 15.81
N GLY A 815 -10.08 -2.04 14.52
CA GLY A 815 -9.96 -0.66 14.04
C GLY A 815 -11.01 0.27 14.68
N GLY A 816 -12.27 -0.18 14.75
CA GLY A 816 -13.36 0.56 15.37
C GLY A 816 -13.23 0.70 16.90
N GLU A 817 -12.70 -0.31 17.59
CA GLU A 817 -12.35 -0.19 19.03
C GLU A 817 -11.24 0.84 19.25
N ALA A 818 -10.18 0.76 18.45
CA ALA A 818 -9.07 1.69 18.51
C ALA A 818 -9.54 3.15 18.28
N GLN A 819 -10.45 3.33 17.32
CA GLN A 819 -11.05 4.63 17.02
C GLN A 819 -11.91 5.17 18.17
N ARG A 820 -12.77 4.32 18.76
CA ARG A 820 -13.61 4.70 19.90
C ARG A 820 -12.79 5.06 21.14
N ILE A 821 -11.65 4.40 21.39
CA ILE A 821 -10.72 4.78 22.48
C ILE A 821 -10.13 6.18 22.24
N LYS A 822 -9.77 6.52 21.00
CA LYS A 822 -9.30 7.87 20.65
C LYS A 822 -10.38 8.92 20.92
N LEU A 823 -11.61 8.61 20.53
CA LEU A 823 -12.76 9.48 20.79
C LEU A 823 -13.01 9.66 22.29
N ALA A 824 -13.01 8.57 23.07
CA ALA A 824 -13.14 8.60 24.52
C ALA A 824 -12.04 9.44 25.20
N THR A 825 -10.81 9.36 24.70
CA THR A 825 -9.67 10.15 25.20
C THR A 825 -9.95 11.65 25.06
N GLU A 826 -10.55 12.08 23.96
CA GLU A 826 -10.88 13.49 23.73
C GLU A 826 -12.16 13.92 24.47
N LEU A 827 -13.15 13.04 24.58
CA LEU A 827 -14.36 13.28 25.38
C LEU A 827 -14.07 13.44 26.88
N SER A 828 -12.98 12.83 27.38
CA SER A 828 -12.54 12.98 28.77
C SER A 828 -11.94 14.36 29.07
N LYS A 829 -11.62 15.15 28.05
CA LYS A 829 -11.04 16.50 28.19
C LYS A 829 -12.13 17.57 28.25
N LYS A 830 -11.80 18.74 28.81
CA LYS A 830 -12.71 19.89 28.81
C LYS A 830 -12.92 20.40 27.37
N ALA A 831 -14.17 20.59 26.98
CA ALA A 831 -14.54 21.09 25.66
C ALA A 831 -14.37 22.62 25.57
N THR A 832 -13.86 23.12 24.44
CA THR A 832 -13.75 24.56 24.14
C THR A 832 -14.96 25.10 23.38
N GLY A 833 -15.77 24.22 22.78
CA GLY A 833 -16.89 24.60 21.89
C GLY A 833 -16.44 25.12 20.52
N LYS A 834 -15.13 25.10 20.22
CA LYS A 834 -14.54 25.52 18.94
C LYS A 834 -13.59 24.46 18.38
N THR A 835 -13.80 23.20 18.76
CA THR A 835 -13.01 22.08 18.25
C THR A 835 -13.65 21.50 16.98
N LEU A 836 -12.84 21.15 15.97
CA LEU A 836 -13.27 20.38 14.80
C LEU A 836 -12.80 18.93 14.94
N PHE A 837 -13.75 18.00 15.00
CA PHE A 837 -13.52 16.56 14.97
C PHE A 837 -13.59 16.06 13.53
N ILE A 838 -12.58 15.31 13.09
CA ILE A 838 -12.52 14.71 11.76
C ILE A 838 -12.40 13.20 11.95
N LEU A 839 -13.38 12.47 11.45
CA LEU A 839 -13.43 11.01 11.54
C LEU A 839 -13.45 10.40 10.13
N ASP A 840 -12.58 9.42 9.91
CA ASP A 840 -12.51 8.67 8.65
C ASP A 840 -13.18 7.31 8.85
N GLU A 841 -14.29 7.08 8.13
CA GLU A 841 -15.11 5.86 8.12
C GLU A 841 -15.35 5.26 9.53
N PRO A 842 -15.93 6.03 10.48
CA PRO A 842 -16.08 5.61 11.86
C PRO A 842 -17.09 4.48 12.10
N THR A 843 -17.89 4.10 11.10
CA THR A 843 -18.79 2.94 11.19
C THR A 843 -18.15 1.62 10.79
N THR A 844 -16.87 1.65 10.38
CA THR A 844 -16.14 0.44 9.99
C THR A 844 -16.16 -0.60 11.11
N GLY A 845 -16.71 -1.77 10.79
CA GLY A 845 -16.85 -2.91 11.69
C GLY A 845 -17.75 -2.70 12.90
N LEU A 846 -18.72 -1.78 12.78
CA LEU A 846 -19.73 -1.55 13.79
C LEU A 846 -21.06 -2.18 13.38
N HIS A 847 -21.68 -2.87 14.34
CA HIS A 847 -23.06 -3.34 14.21
C HIS A 847 -24.03 -2.14 14.28
N PHE A 848 -25.27 -2.29 13.78
CA PHE A 848 -26.30 -1.24 13.79
C PHE A 848 -26.46 -0.53 15.16
N GLU A 849 -26.45 -1.31 16.24
CA GLU A 849 -26.53 -0.76 17.60
C GLU A 849 -25.30 0.07 17.97
N ASP A 850 -24.10 -0.38 17.60
CA ASP A 850 -22.86 0.36 17.83
C ASP A 850 -22.83 1.66 17.01
N ILE A 851 -23.38 1.64 15.79
CA ILE A 851 -23.56 2.82 14.94
C ILE A 851 -24.50 3.81 15.63
N ASN A 852 -25.62 3.35 16.17
CA ASN A 852 -26.55 4.18 16.94
C ASN A 852 -25.87 4.84 18.15
N ILE A 853 -25.08 4.08 18.93
CA ILE A 853 -24.30 4.61 20.05
C ILE A 853 -23.31 5.68 19.58
N LEU A 854 -22.57 5.40 18.50
CA LEU A 854 -21.60 6.33 17.91
C LEU A 854 -22.29 7.65 17.48
N ILE A 855 -23.41 7.57 16.77
CA ILE A 855 -24.17 8.74 16.34
C ILE A 855 -24.57 9.59 17.55
N ASN A 856 -25.09 8.97 18.61
CA ASN A 856 -25.45 9.68 19.84
C ASN A 856 -24.25 10.40 20.48
N VAL A 857 -23.06 9.80 20.41
CA VAL A 857 -21.82 10.43 20.87
C VAL A 857 -21.45 11.62 19.98
N LEU A 858 -21.51 11.48 18.66
CA LEU A 858 -21.21 12.56 17.72
C LEU A 858 -22.17 13.74 17.87
N GLN A 859 -23.47 13.48 18.05
CA GLN A 859 -24.48 14.51 18.33
C GLN A 859 -24.16 15.25 19.63
N LYS A 860 -23.82 14.54 20.73
CA LYS A 860 -23.39 15.17 21.99
C LYS A 860 -22.15 16.07 21.83
N ILE A 861 -21.26 15.76 20.89
CA ILE A 861 -20.10 16.60 20.58
C ILE A 861 -20.54 17.89 19.89
N VAL A 862 -21.46 17.78 18.92
CA VAL A 862 -22.05 18.91 18.19
C VAL A 862 -22.89 19.80 19.11
N ASP A 863 -23.69 19.22 20.00
CA ASP A 863 -24.52 19.94 20.98
C ASP A 863 -23.70 20.80 21.94
N LYS A 864 -22.44 20.43 22.18
CA LYS A 864 -21.46 21.22 22.96
C LYS A 864 -20.83 22.36 22.16
N GLY A 865 -21.32 22.64 20.95
CA GLY A 865 -20.85 23.70 20.05
C GLY A 865 -19.71 23.30 19.11
N ASN A 866 -19.19 22.07 19.22
CA ASN A 866 -18.09 21.62 18.36
C ASN A 866 -18.59 21.25 16.95
N SER A 867 -17.67 21.12 16.01
CA SER A 867 -17.97 20.69 14.65
C SER A 867 -17.51 19.27 14.43
N VAL A 868 -18.29 18.47 13.70
CA VAL A 868 -17.95 17.09 13.35
C VAL A 868 -17.97 16.94 11.84
N VAL A 869 -16.87 16.47 11.25
CA VAL A 869 -16.75 16.11 9.84
C VAL A 869 -16.45 14.62 9.77
N VAL A 870 -17.30 13.89 9.08
CA VAL A 870 -17.18 12.44 8.91
C VAL A 870 -17.06 12.10 7.44
N ILE A 871 -16.08 11.27 7.07
CA ILE A 871 -16.05 10.62 5.75
C ILE A 871 -16.80 9.30 5.90
N GLU A 872 -17.90 9.10 5.17
CA GLU A 872 -18.73 7.91 5.32
C GLU A 872 -19.41 7.45 4.03
N HIS A 873 -19.78 6.18 4.07
CA HIS A 873 -20.56 5.44 3.10
C HIS A 873 -21.85 4.87 3.72
N ASN A 874 -21.88 4.67 5.04
CA ASN A 874 -23.03 4.11 5.74
C ASN A 874 -24.23 5.07 5.72
N LEU A 875 -25.37 4.60 5.22
CA LEU A 875 -26.56 5.41 5.02
C LEU A 875 -27.19 5.90 6.34
N ASP A 876 -27.07 5.15 7.43
CA ASP A 876 -27.59 5.57 8.74
C ASP A 876 -26.88 6.81 9.28
N VAL A 877 -25.56 6.92 9.06
CA VAL A 877 -24.81 8.12 9.43
C VAL A 877 -25.12 9.27 8.47
N ILE A 878 -25.19 8.99 7.17
CA ILE A 878 -25.43 10.00 6.14
C ILE A 878 -26.81 10.64 6.31
N LYS A 879 -27.86 9.85 6.61
CA LYS A 879 -29.23 10.37 6.76
C LYS A 879 -29.40 11.28 7.98
N ILE A 880 -28.53 11.14 8.98
CA ILE A 880 -28.58 11.92 10.22
C ILE A 880 -27.76 13.21 10.13
N ALA A 881 -26.77 13.26 9.24
CA ALA A 881 -25.94 14.45 9.06
C ALA A 881 -26.78 15.72 8.79
N ASP A 882 -26.31 16.84 9.32
CA ASP A 882 -26.92 18.16 9.07
C ASP A 882 -26.64 18.63 7.64
N TYR A 883 -25.42 18.33 7.18
CA TYR A 883 -24.87 18.80 5.91
C TYR A 883 -24.07 17.68 5.24
N ILE A 884 -24.24 17.51 3.94
CA ILE A 884 -23.55 16.52 3.13
C ILE A 884 -22.74 17.24 2.04
N VAL A 885 -21.54 16.74 1.78
CA VAL A 885 -20.73 17.07 0.61
C VAL A 885 -20.49 15.80 -0.20
N ASP A 886 -21.08 15.71 -1.39
CA ASP A 886 -21.01 14.50 -2.20
C ASP A 886 -20.03 14.64 -3.37
N LEU A 887 -19.06 13.72 -3.45
CA LEU A 887 -18.02 13.69 -4.48
C LEU A 887 -18.27 12.60 -5.53
N GLY A 888 -17.93 12.88 -6.79
CA GLY A 888 -18.03 11.91 -7.89
C GLY A 888 -17.77 12.54 -9.26
N PRO A 889 -18.46 12.11 -10.34
CA PRO A 889 -19.47 11.04 -10.40
C PRO A 889 -18.90 9.62 -10.33
N GLU A 890 -17.60 9.46 -10.60
CA GLU A 890 -16.88 8.18 -10.53
C GLU A 890 -15.62 8.30 -9.66
N GLY A 891 -14.84 7.22 -9.55
CA GLY A 891 -13.51 7.23 -8.93
C GLY A 891 -12.39 7.55 -9.94
N GLY A 892 -11.19 7.85 -9.42
CA GLY A 892 -9.97 8.00 -10.22
C GLY A 892 -10.02 9.22 -11.15
N SER A 893 -9.60 9.04 -12.40
CA SER A 893 -9.47 10.11 -13.40
C SER A 893 -10.79 10.80 -13.74
N LYS A 894 -11.90 10.05 -13.69
CA LYS A 894 -13.30 10.45 -13.97
C LYS A 894 -14.03 11.03 -12.75
N GLY A 895 -13.36 11.09 -11.60
CA GLY A 895 -13.87 11.66 -10.35
C GLY A 895 -13.34 13.06 -10.05
N GLY A 896 -13.37 13.43 -8.76
CA GLY A 896 -12.76 14.65 -8.26
C GLY A 896 -13.63 15.90 -8.38
N TYR A 897 -14.94 15.76 -8.60
CA TYR A 897 -15.90 16.85 -8.59
C TYR A 897 -16.77 16.80 -7.32
N ILE A 898 -17.13 17.95 -6.77
CA ILE A 898 -18.23 18.06 -5.80
C ILE A 898 -19.51 18.17 -6.61
N LEU A 899 -20.37 17.15 -6.54
CA LEU A 899 -21.61 17.07 -7.32
C LEU A 899 -22.71 17.92 -6.70
N VAL A 900 -22.85 17.85 -5.38
CA VAL A 900 -23.86 18.56 -4.61
C VAL A 900 -23.38 18.74 -3.17
N GLN A 901 -23.80 19.83 -2.55
CA GLN A 901 -23.58 20.11 -1.12
C GLN A 901 -24.81 20.79 -0.51
N GLY A 902 -25.20 20.37 0.70
CA GLY A 902 -26.42 20.83 1.35
C GLY A 902 -26.98 19.85 2.39
N THR A 903 -28.23 20.04 2.81
CA THR A 903 -28.93 19.05 3.65
C THR A 903 -29.17 17.74 2.89
N PRO A 904 -29.40 16.62 3.60
CA PRO A 904 -29.82 15.36 2.98
C PRO A 904 -30.98 15.52 1.98
N GLU A 905 -32.01 16.31 2.31
CA GLU A 905 -33.17 16.58 1.45
C GLU A 905 -32.81 17.34 0.16
N LYS A 906 -31.73 18.13 0.18
CA LYS A 906 -31.22 18.81 -1.01
C LYS A 906 -30.39 17.85 -1.86
N VAL A 907 -29.62 16.97 -1.24
CA VAL A 907 -28.76 16.01 -1.93
C VAL A 907 -29.59 14.98 -2.72
N ILE A 908 -30.68 14.46 -2.16
CA ILE A 908 -31.54 13.46 -2.83
C ILE A 908 -32.15 13.95 -4.16
N LYS A 909 -32.22 15.28 -4.38
CA LYS A 909 -32.71 15.88 -5.63
C LYS A 909 -31.67 15.86 -6.77
N CYS A 910 -30.42 15.51 -6.48
CA CYS A 910 -29.35 15.48 -7.47
C CYS A 910 -29.31 14.13 -8.21
N SER A 911 -29.77 14.11 -9.48
CA SER A 911 -29.79 12.88 -10.30
C SER A 911 -28.40 12.33 -10.66
N LYS A 912 -27.36 13.17 -10.65
CA LYS A 912 -25.98 12.77 -10.94
C LYS A 912 -25.29 12.08 -9.75
N SER A 913 -25.82 12.23 -8.54
CA SER A 913 -25.24 11.67 -7.32
C SER A 913 -25.67 10.21 -7.16
N SER A 914 -24.68 9.30 -7.06
CA SER A 914 -24.98 7.91 -6.70
C SER A 914 -25.50 7.81 -5.27
N THR A 915 -24.95 8.60 -4.34
CA THR A 915 -25.39 8.68 -2.95
C THR A 915 -26.87 9.07 -2.84
N ALA A 916 -27.30 10.07 -3.61
CA ALA A 916 -28.70 10.53 -3.65
C ALA A 916 -29.69 9.42 -3.96
N LYS A 917 -29.36 8.50 -4.89
CA LYS A 917 -30.24 7.38 -5.28
C LYS A 917 -30.52 6.43 -4.11
N TYR A 918 -29.51 6.12 -3.29
CA TYR A 918 -29.65 5.20 -2.17
C TYR A 918 -30.20 5.91 -0.93
N LEU A 919 -29.71 7.13 -0.65
CA LEU A 919 -30.19 7.95 0.46
C LEU A 919 -31.68 8.27 0.36
N LYS A 920 -32.21 8.42 -0.86
CA LYS A 920 -33.64 8.64 -1.09
C LYS A 920 -34.50 7.51 -0.51
N LYS A 921 -34.07 6.25 -0.61
CA LYS A 921 -34.80 5.09 -0.08
C LYS A 921 -34.80 4.99 1.45
N GLU A 922 -33.88 5.70 2.10
CA GLU A 922 -33.73 5.70 3.56
C GLU A 922 -34.41 6.92 4.21
N LEU A 923 -34.80 7.91 3.41
CA LEU A 923 -35.50 9.12 3.86
C LEU A 923 -37.01 9.10 3.53
N GLU A 924 -37.40 8.39 2.46
CA GLU A 924 -38.78 8.11 2.05
C GLU A 924 -39.20 6.74 2.54
#